data_AF-A0A016UUC2-F1
#
_entry.id   AF-A0A016UUC2-F1
#
_cell.length_a   1.000
_cell.length_b   1.000
_cell.length_c   1.000
_cell.angle_alpha   90.00
_cell.angle_beta   90.00
_cell.angle_gamma   90.00
#
_symmetry.space_group_name_H-M   'P 1'
#
loop_
_entity.id
_entity.type
_entity.pdbx_description
1 polymer ?
#
loop_
_entity_poly.entity_id
_entity_poly.type
_entity_poly.pdbx_seq_one_letter_code
_entity_poly.pdbx_strand_id
1 'polypeptide(L)'
;MDSTTMHLNPKYVRVDEEEPGKFHPYEKQNNIIKKDEKPCMPISKASDSSWLFTLFVLSLVVTLQTVLAVGSYSGEGKPPMFGDFEAQRHWMEITYHLPVRHWYVNGTDNDLLYWGLDYPPLTAYHSYLMGFVAHIINPSWVALHASRGIQTAAHKMFMRLTAIVPFHVFYMPSVLFFVFCEAKSKELKPNSVLALILLYPGLLAIDNGHFQYNSISLGFFLISFLLLINQRRLLGSIAFVLALNYKQMELYHALPIFVFILSRCLKRPLLSSFMESFTSLLKVATVVLVSFAMLWLPFILCGHQSVLAVIGRIFPFYRGLYEDKVASVWCAFSFVLRLNKHFSLDTQIKISAVSVLLATVPSLLLLFLRPTTKNFKLSLLISSLSFFLFSFQVHEKSILLAAVPAMLLLPEHPMAVVWFLHITNTSMFSLCLKDGTGPLLVLFVAYYVACSLCVNIPAKVPFFAYHLSCLGALAIHHCGDDFIVSGAVASRAFRGRVKANAIDAHFNRISTICAFFLYSIFCFKSDQPIYYPRSCRMSVLEQLKKVTTVVADTGDFNAIKEFKPTDATTNPSLILAASKMEKYAPLMKEAIAYAKEKGAGKTPEQVLELAMDRLFVVFGKEILNVIPGRVSTEVDARLSFNAEASIEKALSLIDQYEKLGISKERILIKLASTWEGIQAAKTLESKHGVHCNMTLLFNFEQAVACAEAKVTLISPFVGRIMDWFVKNTDKKKYDRHDDPGVQSVTRIFNYYKKYGYKTQVMAASFRNTEEIKGLMGCDLLTISPALLKQLSEDKEVVSVALKSSDAAAKEIPRITVDEKSFRWALNEDAMASEKLAEGIRNFAKDARTLEDIVRKML
;
A
#
# COMPACT_ATOMS: atom_id res chain seq x y z
N MET A 1 -47.37 -30.36 43.84
CA MET A 1 -47.74 -28.96 43.57
C MET A 1 -46.44 -28.18 43.49
N ASP A 2 -46.07 -27.78 42.27
CA ASP A 2 -45.66 -26.44 41.83
C ASP A 2 -44.74 -25.61 42.77
N SER A 3 -43.68 -24.93 42.32
CA SER A 3 -43.26 -24.58 40.94
C SER A 3 -41.74 -24.30 40.81
N THR A 4 -41.30 -24.08 39.56
CA THR A 4 -39.98 -23.62 39.08
C THR A 4 -39.39 -22.40 39.84
N THR A 5 -38.07 -22.12 39.86
CA THR A 5 -37.18 -21.98 38.67
C THR A 5 -35.67 -21.90 39.02
N MET A 6 -34.82 -22.49 38.16
CA MET A 6 -33.44 -22.11 37.76
C MET A 6 -32.32 -21.90 38.82
N HIS A 7 -31.38 -22.86 38.90
CA HIS A 7 -30.04 -22.66 39.46
C HIS A 7 -29.01 -22.20 38.41
N LEU A 8 -28.18 -21.20 38.75
CA LEU A 8 -26.93 -20.88 38.05
C LEU A 8 -25.74 -21.05 39.01
N ASN A 9 -24.63 -21.57 38.48
CA ASN A 9 -23.52 -22.14 39.25
C ASN A 9 -22.51 -21.05 39.71
N PRO A 10 -22.13 -20.98 41.01
CA PRO A 10 -21.27 -19.92 41.54
C PRO A 10 -19.77 -20.19 41.30
N LYS A 11 -19.17 -19.48 40.33
CA LYS A 11 -17.70 -19.35 40.22
C LYS A 11 -17.26 -17.94 39.85
N TYR A 12 -17.32 -17.02 40.82
CA TYR A 12 -16.59 -15.76 40.84
C TYR A 12 -16.14 -15.44 42.28
N VAL A 13 -15.02 -14.70 42.41
CA VAL A 13 -14.18 -14.41 43.61
C VAL A 13 -13.03 -15.43 43.76
N ARG A 14 -11.78 -15.18 43.30
CA ARG A 14 -10.71 -14.23 43.75
C ARG A 14 -10.05 -14.66 45.08
N VAL A 15 -8.72 -14.65 45.27
CA VAL A 15 -7.51 -14.42 44.42
C VAL A 15 -6.41 -15.38 44.95
N ASP A 16 -5.48 -15.93 44.15
CA ASP A 16 -4.08 -15.50 43.83
C ASP A 16 -3.26 -16.79 43.52
N GLU A 17 -1.98 -16.86 43.13
CA GLU A 17 -0.86 -15.89 42.98
C GLU A 17 0.10 -16.37 41.84
N GLU A 18 1.08 -15.53 41.42
CA GLU A 18 2.27 -15.77 40.53
C GLU A 18 2.14 -16.62 39.22
N GLU A 19 2.74 -16.32 38.05
CA GLU A 19 3.71 -15.28 37.62
C GLU A 19 3.13 -14.35 36.52
N PRO A 20 3.36 -13.02 36.57
CA PRO A 20 3.06 -12.11 35.47
C PRO A 20 4.31 -11.80 34.62
N GLY A 21 4.73 -12.66 33.68
CA GLY A 21 6.02 -12.39 33.02
C GLY A 21 6.53 -13.22 31.84
N LYS A 22 5.72 -13.61 30.83
CA LYS A 22 6.25 -14.24 29.59
C LYS A 22 5.72 -13.60 28.29
N PHE A 23 6.12 -12.34 28.07
CA PHE A 23 6.23 -11.81 26.69
C PHE A 23 7.40 -12.53 26.00
N HIS A 24 7.13 -13.30 24.95
CA HIS A 24 8.20 -13.96 24.19
C HIS A 24 9.20 -12.91 23.64
N PRO A 25 10.51 -13.09 23.86
CA PRO A 25 11.50 -12.06 23.59
C PRO A 25 11.79 -11.90 22.08
N TYR A 26 12.10 -10.66 21.69
CA TYR A 26 12.77 -10.39 20.42
C TYR A 26 14.23 -10.85 20.50
N GLU A 27 14.53 -12.07 20.05
CA GLU A 27 15.92 -12.54 19.99
C GLU A 27 16.73 -11.81 18.90
N LYS A 28 17.74 -11.08 19.37
CA LYS A 28 19.02 -10.72 18.71
C LYS A 28 19.02 -10.67 17.16
N GLN A 29 18.53 -9.57 16.61
CA GLN A 29 18.69 -9.23 15.19
C GLN A 29 19.95 -8.36 14.87
N ASN A 30 20.94 -8.33 15.78
CA ASN A 30 22.11 -7.43 15.68
C ASN A 30 23.17 -7.85 14.63
N ASN A 31 23.14 -9.09 14.13
CA ASN A 31 24.18 -9.58 13.18
C ASN A 31 23.82 -9.43 11.69
N ILE A 32 22.67 -8.86 11.34
CA ILE A 32 22.24 -8.65 9.93
C ILE A 32 22.55 -7.22 9.43
N ILE A 33 23.01 -6.33 10.31
CA ILE A 33 23.18 -4.88 10.06
C ILE A 33 24.23 -4.54 8.97
N LYS A 34 25.00 -5.52 8.47
CA LYS A 34 26.03 -5.32 7.42
C LYS A 34 25.68 -5.82 6.00
N LYS A 35 24.43 -6.21 5.70
CA LYS A 35 24.08 -6.72 4.34
C LYS A 35 22.91 -6.04 3.59
N ASP A 36 22.24 -5.07 4.21
CA ASP A 36 21.14 -4.30 3.57
C ASP A 36 21.60 -2.99 2.88
N GLU A 37 22.91 -2.83 2.61
CA GLU A 37 23.38 -1.87 1.60
C GLU A 37 23.19 -2.43 0.19
N LYS A 38 21.92 -2.55 -0.23
CA LYS A 38 21.60 -2.54 -1.66
C LYS A 38 21.35 -1.09 -2.08
N PRO A 39 22.06 -0.56 -3.10
CA PRO A 39 21.71 0.72 -3.69
C PRO A 39 20.29 0.64 -4.29
N CYS A 40 19.69 1.80 -4.59
CA CYS A 40 18.39 1.85 -5.27
C CYS A 40 18.37 0.85 -6.43
N MET A 41 17.35 -0.02 -6.45
CA MET A 41 17.17 -0.94 -7.58
C MET A 41 17.16 -0.13 -8.88
N PRO A 42 17.75 -0.67 -9.97
CA PRO A 42 17.77 0.03 -11.23
C PRO A 42 16.34 0.38 -11.62
N ILE A 43 16.14 1.63 -12.07
CA ILE A 43 14.92 2.09 -12.70
C ILE A 43 14.52 1.01 -13.70
N SER A 44 13.28 0.51 -13.61
CA SER A 44 12.82 -0.52 -14.57
C SER A 44 13.07 -0.01 -15.98
N LYS A 45 13.45 -0.89 -16.91
CA LYS A 45 13.56 -0.53 -18.33
C LYS A 45 12.16 -0.16 -18.84
N ALA A 46 11.80 1.10 -18.64
CA ALA A 46 10.61 1.69 -19.21
C ALA A 46 10.80 1.66 -20.73
N SER A 47 9.74 1.33 -21.47
CA SER A 47 9.78 1.37 -22.93
C SER A 47 10.16 2.78 -23.39
N ASP A 48 10.80 2.91 -24.55
CA ASP A 48 11.27 4.21 -25.06
C ASP A 48 10.12 5.24 -25.15
N SER A 49 8.92 4.78 -25.47
CA SER A 49 7.67 5.56 -25.44
C SER A 49 7.33 6.16 -24.07
N SER A 50 7.72 5.53 -22.96
CA SER A 50 7.49 6.02 -21.60
C SER A 50 8.49 7.10 -21.20
N TRP A 51 9.74 6.98 -21.65
CA TRP A 51 10.76 8.03 -21.47
C TRP A 51 10.43 9.27 -22.31
N LEU A 52 10.03 9.09 -23.57
CA LEU A 52 9.59 10.19 -24.44
C LEU A 52 8.40 10.95 -23.84
N PHE A 53 7.39 10.25 -23.30
CA PHE A 53 6.27 10.92 -22.62
C PHE A 53 6.73 11.67 -21.36
N THR A 54 7.66 11.12 -20.60
CA THR A 54 8.23 11.78 -19.41
C THR A 54 8.92 13.09 -19.82
N LEU A 55 9.80 13.05 -20.82
CA LEU A 55 10.47 14.23 -21.37
C LEU A 55 9.48 15.27 -21.93
N PHE A 56 8.41 14.83 -22.60
CA PHE A 56 7.33 15.70 -23.05
C PHE A 56 6.65 16.43 -21.89
N VAL A 57 6.29 15.74 -20.80
CA VAL A 57 5.70 16.38 -19.61
C VAL A 57 6.67 17.39 -19.00
N LEU A 58 7.96 17.05 -18.85
CA LEU A 58 8.96 17.96 -18.30
C LEU A 58 9.14 19.21 -19.17
N SER A 59 9.20 19.06 -20.49
CA SER A 59 9.25 20.17 -21.45
C SER A 59 8.00 21.05 -21.41
N LEU A 60 6.81 20.44 -21.26
CA LEU A 60 5.55 21.17 -21.13
C LEU A 60 5.48 21.99 -19.84
N VAL A 61 6.00 21.48 -18.72
CA VAL A 61 6.12 22.25 -17.45
C VAL A 61 6.99 23.48 -17.65
N VAL A 62 8.19 23.34 -18.24
CA VAL A 62 9.10 24.46 -18.53
C VAL A 62 8.43 25.49 -19.45
N THR A 63 7.75 25.03 -20.51
CA THR A 63 7.01 25.88 -21.45
C THR A 63 5.93 26.68 -20.73
N LEU A 64 5.10 26.02 -19.90
CA LEU A 64 4.05 26.69 -19.12
C LEU A 64 4.63 27.70 -18.14
N GLN A 65 5.68 27.34 -17.39
CA GLN A 65 6.35 28.28 -16.47
C GLN A 65 6.94 29.49 -17.20
N THR A 66 7.44 29.31 -18.42
CA THR A 66 7.98 30.40 -19.25
C THR A 66 6.85 31.34 -19.74
N VAL A 67 5.71 30.79 -20.16
CA VAL A 67 4.52 31.59 -20.51
C VAL A 67 3.99 32.37 -19.30
N LEU A 68 3.93 31.73 -18.12
CA LEU A 68 3.56 32.39 -16.86
C LEU A 68 4.54 33.51 -16.49
N ALA A 69 5.84 33.31 -16.72
CA ALA A 69 6.88 34.28 -16.38
C ALA A 69 6.72 35.62 -17.11
N VAL A 70 6.31 35.59 -18.38
CA VAL A 70 6.05 36.78 -19.20
C VAL A 70 4.81 37.55 -18.75
N GLY A 71 3.79 36.83 -18.24
CA GLY A 71 2.54 37.40 -17.74
C GLY A 71 2.69 38.34 -16.55
N SER A 72 1.58 38.93 -16.10
CA SER A 72 1.57 39.86 -14.98
C SER A 72 1.87 39.19 -13.64
N TYR A 73 2.17 40.00 -12.62
CA TYR A 73 2.46 39.54 -11.26
C TYR A 73 1.70 40.35 -10.20
N SER A 74 1.68 39.82 -8.97
CA SER A 74 0.93 40.47 -7.90
C SER A 74 1.51 41.85 -7.56
N GLY A 75 0.68 42.88 -7.74
CA GLY A 75 1.05 44.27 -7.50
C GLY A 75 1.66 45.02 -8.69
N GLU A 76 1.80 44.43 -9.88
CA GLU A 76 2.32 45.12 -11.06
C GLU A 76 1.52 46.41 -11.34
N GLY A 77 2.22 47.53 -11.54
CA GLY A 77 1.61 48.86 -11.73
C GLY A 77 0.83 49.45 -10.55
N LYS A 78 0.91 48.91 -9.31
CA LYS A 78 0.10 49.35 -8.15
C LYS A 78 0.91 49.98 -6.99
N PRO A 79 1.51 51.18 -7.16
CA PRO A 79 2.16 51.89 -6.05
C PRO A 79 1.14 52.32 -4.97
N PRO A 80 1.59 52.63 -3.73
CA PRO A 80 2.97 52.61 -3.26
C PRO A 80 3.46 51.24 -2.78
N MET A 81 2.55 50.33 -2.42
CA MET A 81 2.89 49.05 -1.79
C MET A 81 3.13 47.90 -2.78
N PHE A 82 2.59 47.96 -4.00
CA PHE A 82 2.65 46.84 -4.96
C PHE A 82 2.05 45.54 -4.38
N GLY A 83 2.77 44.43 -4.34
CA GLY A 83 2.26 43.10 -3.98
C GLY A 83 3.38 42.10 -3.67
N ASP A 84 3.04 40.79 -3.61
CA ASP A 84 3.96 39.72 -3.19
C ASP A 84 5.30 39.71 -3.96
N PHE A 85 5.33 40.14 -5.23
CA PHE A 85 6.56 40.28 -6.01
C PHE A 85 7.53 41.30 -5.41
N GLU A 86 7.03 42.47 -5.02
CA GLU A 86 7.83 43.52 -4.38
C GLU A 86 8.27 43.10 -2.98
N ALA A 87 7.44 42.34 -2.25
CA ALA A 87 7.84 41.78 -0.96
C ALA A 87 9.09 40.89 -1.11
N GLN A 88 9.09 39.96 -2.06
CA GLN A 88 10.25 39.10 -2.29
C GLN A 88 11.49 39.89 -2.73
N ARG A 89 11.33 40.93 -3.55
CA ARG A 89 12.44 41.80 -3.96
C ARG A 89 13.00 42.59 -2.78
N HIS A 90 12.14 43.20 -1.97
CA HIS A 90 12.56 43.97 -0.80
C HIS A 90 13.28 43.08 0.21
N TRP A 91 12.87 41.82 0.37
CA TRP A 91 13.59 40.85 1.18
C TRP A 91 15.02 40.59 0.67
N MET A 92 15.25 40.58 -0.65
CA MET A 92 16.61 40.48 -1.21
C MET A 92 17.44 41.75 -0.95
N GLU A 93 16.86 42.94 -1.07
CA GLU A 93 17.48 44.23 -0.74
C GLU A 93 17.94 44.28 0.74
N ILE A 94 17.02 44.05 1.69
CA ILE A 94 17.33 44.20 3.12
C ILE A 94 18.28 43.11 3.62
N THR A 95 18.15 41.86 3.14
CA THR A 95 19.01 40.77 3.61
C THR A 95 20.43 40.91 3.07
N TYR A 96 20.59 41.39 1.83
CA TYR A 96 21.91 41.64 1.23
C TYR A 96 22.65 42.80 1.91
N HIS A 97 21.96 43.92 2.19
CA HIS A 97 22.60 45.13 2.71
C HIS A 97 22.73 45.22 4.23
N LEU A 98 21.81 44.65 5.00
CA LEU A 98 21.77 44.81 6.45
C LEU A 98 22.36 43.61 7.19
N PRO A 99 22.99 43.78 8.36
CA PRO A 99 23.40 42.66 9.20
C PRO A 99 22.18 41.98 9.81
N VAL A 100 22.28 40.66 10.03
CA VAL A 100 21.18 39.75 10.42
C VAL A 100 20.29 40.27 11.56
N ARG A 101 20.87 40.95 12.55
CA ARG A 101 20.15 41.55 13.69
C ARG A 101 19.07 42.57 13.31
N HIS A 102 19.14 43.16 12.11
CA HIS A 102 18.19 44.17 11.63
C HIS A 102 17.16 43.62 10.64
N TRP A 103 17.25 42.35 10.19
CA TRP A 103 16.34 41.79 9.17
C TRP A 103 14.87 41.72 9.59
N TYR A 104 14.60 41.52 10.89
CA TYR A 104 13.24 41.35 11.46
C TYR A 104 12.83 42.46 12.42
N VAL A 105 13.60 43.55 12.48
CA VAL A 105 13.43 44.64 13.45
C VAL A 105 13.27 45.96 12.71
N ASN A 106 12.32 46.79 13.14
CA ASN A 106 12.09 48.09 12.54
C ASN A 106 13.27 49.02 12.83
N GLY A 107 13.74 49.74 11.81
CA GLY A 107 14.85 50.68 11.91
C GLY A 107 14.83 51.69 10.76
N THR A 108 15.88 52.51 10.66
CA THR A 108 16.02 53.53 9.61
C THR A 108 16.00 52.91 8.21
N ASP A 109 16.67 51.77 8.05
CA ASP A 109 16.92 51.14 6.75
C ASP A 109 15.93 49.99 6.44
N ASN A 110 15.23 49.48 7.46
CA ASN A 110 14.24 48.41 7.36
C ASN A 110 12.91 48.86 7.98
N ASP A 111 11.95 49.20 7.12
CA ASP A 111 10.60 49.57 7.52
C ASP A 111 9.70 48.31 7.47
N LEU A 112 9.33 47.81 8.64
CA LEU A 112 8.52 46.60 8.77
C LEU A 112 7.06 46.76 8.28
N LEU A 113 6.62 47.99 8.00
CA LEU A 113 5.35 48.28 7.33
C LEU A 113 5.49 48.15 5.79
N TYR A 114 6.68 48.38 5.24
CA TYR A 114 7.00 48.19 3.82
C TYR A 114 7.52 46.77 3.57
N TRP A 115 6.64 45.77 3.64
CA TRP A 115 6.98 44.35 3.42
C TRP A 115 8.13 43.82 4.29
N GLY A 116 8.05 44.07 5.60
CA GLY A 116 8.94 43.43 6.58
C GLY A 116 8.96 41.90 6.44
N LEU A 117 10.08 41.27 6.85
CA LEU A 117 10.31 39.85 6.59
C LEU A 117 9.50 38.96 7.54
N ASP A 118 8.58 38.16 6.97
CA ASP A 118 7.54 37.41 7.71
C ASP A 118 7.73 35.88 7.72
N TYR A 119 8.75 35.38 7.02
CA TYR A 119 9.07 33.96 6.93
C TYR A 119 10.31 33.61 7.78
N PRO A 120 10.52 32.34 8.16
CA PRO A 120 11.60 31.98 9.07
C PRO A 120 12.99 32.01 8.40
N PRO A 121 14.08 31.79 9.16
CA PRO A 121 15.45 32.04 8.73
C PRO A 121 15.87 31.48 7.36
N LEU A 122 15.35 30.33 6.93
CA LEU A 122 15.77 29.73 5.65
C LEU A 122 15.24 30.52 4.44
N THR A 123 14.08 31.18 4.54
CA THR A 123 13.68 32.18 3.53
C THR A 123 14.64 33.35 3.53
N ALA A 124 15.01 33.89 4.70
CA ALA A 124 15.92 35.04 4.76
C ALA A 124 17.29 34.72 4.14
N TYR A 125 17.83 33.52 4.37
CA TYR A 125 19.06 33.06 3.72
C TYR A 125 18.91 32.85 2.20
N HIS A 126 17.73 32.40 1.73
CA HIS A 126 17.44 32.34 0.30
C HIS A 126 17.36 33.72 -0.33
N SER A 127 16.66 34.67 0.30
CA SER A 127 16.62 36.08 -0.12
C SER A 127 18.01 36.71 -0.13
N TYR A 128 18.86 36.42 0.86
CA TYR A 128 20.26 36.89 0.88
C TYR A 128 21.05 36.36 -0.33
N LEU A 129 20.97 35.06 -0.59
CA LEU A 129 21.66 34.44 -1.73
C LEU A 129 21.17 35.01 -3.07
N MET A 130 19.85 35.17 -3.24
CA MET A 130 19.29 35.76 -4.46
C MET A 130 19.64 37.25 -4.58
N GLY A 131 19.71 38.00 -3.47
CA GLY A 131 20.14 39.40 -3.46
C GLY A 131 21.61 39.57 -3.82
N PHE A 132 22.49 38.66 -3.36
CA PHE A 132 23.88 38.60 -3.78
C PHE A 132 24.02 38.34 -5.30
N VAL A 133 23.25 37.38 -5.85
CA VAL A 133 23.23 37.10 -7.29
C VAL A 133 22.65 38.29 -8.07
N ALA A 134 21.59 38.92 -7.58
CA ALA A 134 21.00 40.12 -8.17
C ALA A 134 22.02 41.27 -8.25
N HIS A 135 22.79 41.49 -7.18
CA HIS A 135 23.84 42.50 -7.13
C HIS A 135 24.94 42.26 -8.17
N ILE A 136 25.36 41.00 -8.37
CA ILE A 136 26.35 40.64 -9.40
C ILE A 136 25.83 40.94 -10.81
N ILE A 137 24.55 40.67 -11.08
CA ILE A 137 23.95 40.89 -12.40
C ILE A 137 23.67 42.39 -12.65
N ASN A 138 23.05 43.07 -11.69
CA ASN A 138 22.79 44.50 -11.72
C ASN A 138 22.57 45.05 -10.29
N PRO A 139 23.54 45.82 -9.73
CA PRO A 139 23.42 46.42 -8.41
C PRO A 139 22.15 47.24 -8.17
N SER A 140 21.55 47.82 -9.22
CA SER A 140 20.35 48.67 -9.08
C SER A 140 19.08 47.89 -8.69
N TRP A 141 19.05 46.56 -8.81
CA TRP A 141 17.88 45.74 -8.46
C TRP A 141 17.69 45.55 -6.95
N VAL A 142 18.78 45.66 -6.18
CA VAL A 142 18.79 45.51 -4.72
C VAL A 142 19.32 46.73 -3.98
N ALA A 143 19.59 47.83 -4.70
CA ALA A 143 20.09 49.07 -4.11
C ALA A 143 19.14 49.60 -3.02
N LEU A 144 19.66 49.70 -1.80
CA LEU A 144 18.91 50.10 -0.61
C LEU A 144 18.13 51.42 -0.82
N HIS A 145 16.84 51.41 -0.51
CA HIS A 145 15.83 52.46 -0.76
C HIS A 145 15.53 52.76 -2.24
N ALA A 146 16.55 52.84 -3.10
CA ALA A 146 16.42 53.24 -4.50
C ALA A 146 15.76 52.19 -5.41
N SER A 147 15.84 50.90 -5.04
CA SER A 147 15.29 49.79 -5.82
C SER A 147 13.81 49.47 -5.53
N ARG A 148 13.18 50.19 -4.60
CA ARG A 148 11.78 49.99 -4.22
C ARG A 148 10.82 50.20 -5.39
N GLY A 149 10.01 49.19 -5.70
CA GLY A 149 9.05 49.23 -6.79
C GLY A 149 9.64 49.14 -8.21
N ILE A 150 10.84 48.59 -8.40
CA ILE A 150 11.46 48.46 -9.73
C ILE A 150 10.75 47.43 -10.64
N GLN A 151 10.29 47.87 -11.81
CA GLN A 151 9.48 47.07 -12.76
C GLN A 151 10.17 46.82 -14.11
N THR A 152 11.50 46.87 -14.18
CA THR A 152 12.21 46.61 -15.45
C THR A 152 12.03 45.16 -15.92
N ALA A 153 11.91 44.95 -17.24
CA ALA A 153 11.71 43.62 -17.81
C ALA A 153 12.84 42.63 -17.47
N ALA A 154 14.09 43.10 -17.42
CA ALA A 154 15.25 42.28 -17.03
C ALA A 154 15.15 41.83 -15.56
N HIS A 155 14.79 42.74 -14.64
CA HIS A 155 14.55 42.39 -13.25
C HIS A 155 13.38 41.41 -13.08
N LYS A 156 12.27 41.64 -13.82
CA LYS A 156 11.13 40.71 -13.89
C LYS A 156 11.59 39.30 -14.27
N MET A 157 12.37 39.16 -15.34
CA MET A 157 12.88 37.85 -15.79
C MET A 157 13.83 37.20 -14.77
N PHE A 158 14.73 37.97 -14.15
CA PHE A 158 15.59 37.46 -13.07
C PHE A 158 14.76 36.87 -11.93
N MET A 159 13.80 37.62 -11.39
CA MET A 159 12.90 37.17 -10.32
C MET A 159 12.11 35.92 -10.74
N ARG A 160 11.57 35.86 -11.97
CA ARG A 160 10.89 34.65 -12.46
C ARG A 160 11.81 33.43 -12.47
N LEU A 161 13.08 33.57 -12.86
CA LEU A 161 14.05 32.48 -12.82
C LEU A 161 14.36 32.00 -11.39
N THR A 162 14.42 32.90 -10.40
CA THR A 162 14.62 32.51 -9.00
C THR A 162 13.44 31.71 -8.43
N ALA A 163 12.25 31.75 -9.04
CA ALA A 163 11.11 30.88 -8.70
C ALA A 163 11.09 29.58 -9.53
N ILE A 164 11.43 29.65 -10.82
CA ILE A 164 11.41 28.49 -11.73
C ILE A 164 12.51 27.49 -11.38
N VAL A 165 13.74 27.94 -11.11
CA VAL A 165 14.88 27.02 -10.86
C VAL A 165 14.64 26.15 -9.61
N PRO A 166 14.23 26.70 -8.44
CA PRO A 166 14.00 25.87 -7.27
C PRO A 166 12.84 24.86 -7.40
N PHE A 167 11.83 25.13 -8.23
CA PHE A 167 10.81 24.12 -8.58
C PHE A 167 11.46 22.87 -9.20
N HIS A 168 12.44 23.06 -10.09
CA HIS A 168 13.18 21.98 -10.75
C HIS A 168 14.21 21.30 -9.84
N VAL A 169 14.68 21.97 -8.80
CA VAL A 169 15.68 21.43 -7.84
C VAL A 169 15.02 20.67 -6.69
N PHE A 170 13.91 21.17 -6.12
CA PHE A 170 13.31 20.62 -4.90
C PHE A 170 11.99 19.88 -5.13
N TYR A 171 11.07 20.45 -5.93
CA TYR A 171 9.74 19.89 -6.10
C TYR A 171 9.71 18.78 -7.15
N MET A 172 10.17 19.07 -8.36
CA MET A 172 10.11 18.14 -9.50
C MET A 172 10.87 16.81 -9.25
N PRO A 173 12.11 16.78 -8.70
CA PRO A 173 12.82 15.51 -8.48
C PRO A 173 12.12 14.64 -7.42
N SER A 174 11.50 15.28 -6.43
CA SER A 174 10.71 14.61 -5.39
C SER A 174 9.45 13.96 -5.99
N VAL A 175 8.75 14.66 -6.89
CA VAL A 175 7.61 14.08 -7.61
C VAL A 175 8.05 12.94 -8.53
N LEU A 176 9.15 13.08 -9.27
CA LEU A 176 9.70 12.01 -10.12
C LEU A 176 10.04 10.76 -9.29
N PHE A 177 10.73 10.92 -8.15
CA PHE A 177 11.03 9.82 -7.24
C PHE A 177 9.76 9.17 -6.69
N PHE A 178 8.78 9.97 -6.23
CA PHE A 178 7.48 9.45 -5.79
C PHE A 178 6.80 8.61 -6.87
N VAL A 179 6.74 9.10 -8.11
CA VAL A 179 6.05 8.40 -9.21
C VAL A 179 6.75 7.10 -9.59
N PHE A 180 8.06 7.11 -9.78
CA PHE A 180 8.78 5.95 -10.31
C PHE A 180 9.16 4.91 -9.25
N CYS A 181 9.33 5.30 -7.97
CA CYS A 181 9.72 4.37 -6.90
C CYS A 181 8.53 3.91 -6.05
N GLU A 182 7.52 4.77 -5.80
CA GLU A 182 6.49 4.55 -4.78
C GLU A 182 5.06 4.42 -5.36
N ALA A 183 4.72 5.18 -6.40
CA ALA A 183 3.34 5.30 -6.90
C ALA A 183 2.88 4.09 -7.73
N LYS A 184 2.37 3.06 -7.06
CA LYS A 184 1.77 1.87 -7.69
C LYS A 184 0.24 1.98 -7.73
N SER A 185 -0.30 2.50 -8.83
CA SER A 185 -1.75 2.51 -9.10
C SER A 185 -2.19 1.29 -9.92
N LYS A 186 -3.46 0.89 -9.77
CA LYS A 186 -4.15 -0.04 -10.67
C LYS A 186 -4.99 0.66 -11.73
N GLU A 187 -5.32 1.93 -11.51
CA GLU A 187 -6.25 2.71 -12.35
C GLU A 187 -5.52 3.69 -13.26
N LEU A 188 -4.41 4.28 -12.80
CA LEU A 188 -3.60 5.23 -13.56
C LEU A 188 -2.24 4.66 -13.94
N LYS A 189 -1.77 5.01 -15.15
CA LYS A 189 -0.37 4.78 -15.56
C LYS A 189 0.55 5.75 -14.80
N PRO A 190 1.79 5.37 -14.43
CA PRO A 190 2.72 6.27 -13.73
C PRO A 190 2.92 7.61 -14.46
N ASN A 191 2.99 7.58 -15.79
CA ASN A 191 3.09 8.77 -16.64
C ASN A 191 1.89 9.72 -16.50
N SER A 192 0.67 9.20 -16.35
CA SER A 192 -0.53 10.00 -16.09
C SER A 192 -0.49 10.61 -14.69
N VAL A 193 0.00 9.86 -13.68
CA VAL A 193 0.21 10.39 -12.32
C VAL A 193 1.23 11.53 -12.35
N LEU A 194 2.35 11.37 -13.07
CA LEU A 194 3.37 12.41 -13.22
C LEU A 194 2.81 13.69 -13.86
N ALA A 195 2.09 13.55 -14.97
CA ALA A 195 1.47 14.68 -15.66
C ALA A 195 0.48 15.43 -14.77
N LEU A 196 -0.41 14.71 -14.08
CA LEU A 196 -1.43 15.31 -13.21
C LEU A 196 -0.85 16.05 -11.99
N ILE A 197 0.32 15.64 -11.49
CA ILE A 197 0.99 16.31 -10.36
C ILE A 197 1.83 17.50 -10.84
N LEU A 198 2.65 17.35 -11.88
CA LEU A 198 3.56 18.41 -12.33
C LEU A 198 2.87 19.53 -13.11
N LEU A 199 1.79 19.22 -13.85
CA LEU A 199 1.03 20.21 -14.63
C LEU A 199 -0.11 20.85 -13.80
N TYR A 200 -0.18 20.61 -12.49
CA TYR A 200 -1.23 21.16 -11.63
C TYR A 200 -1.21 22.72 -11.65
N PRO A 201 -2.25 23.37 -12.19
CA PRO A 201 -2.23 24.81 -12.42
C PRO A 201 -2.10 25.65 -11.17
N GLY A 202 -2.70 25.23 -10.05
CA GLY A 202 -2.71 26.01 -8.82
C GLY A 202 -1.31 26.30 -8.27
N LEU A 203 -0.39 25.33 -8.29
CA LEU A 203 0.98 25.57 -7.86
C LEU A 203 1.75 26.39 -8.90
N LEU A 204 1.60 26.05 -10.19
CA LEU A 204 2.30 26.76 -11.27
C LEU A 204 1.91 28.24 -11.33
N ALA A 205 0.61 28.55 -11.26
CA ALA A 205 0.08 29.92 -11.30
C ALA A 205 0.49 30.74 -10.07
N ILE A 206 0.47 30.16 -8.87
CA ILE A 206 0.86 30.90 -7.66
C ILE A 206 2.37 31.15 -7.61
N ASP A 207 3.22 30.15 -7.91
CA ASP A 207 4.68 30.36 -7.85
C ASP A 207 5.18 31.21 -9.03
N ASN A 208 4.72 30.96 -10.26
CA ASN A 208 5.30 31.55 -11.48
C ASN A 208 4.49 32.71 -12.06
N GLY A 209 3.22 32.87 -11.69
CA GLY A 209 2.34 33.98 -12.10
C GLY A 209 2.18 35.03 -11.00
N HIS A 210 1.49 34.68 -9.91
CA HIS A 210 1.31 35.55 -8.73
C HIS A 210 2.65 35.99 -8.09
N PHE A 211 3.65 35.09 -8.15
CA PHE A 211 5.02 35.21 -7.64
C PHE A 211 5.20 34.84 -6.16
N GLN A 212 5.51 33.56 -5.92
CA GLN A 212 5.77 33.00 -4.61
C GLN A 212 6.77 31.83 -4.69
N TYR A 213 7.41 31.52 -3.57
CA TYR A 213 8.37 30.41 -3.45
C TYR A 213 7.79 29.21 -2.68
N ASN A 214 6.60 28.70 -3.04
CA ASN A 214 6.02 27.59 -2.28
C ASN A 214 6.67 26.24 -2.61
N SER A 215 7.12 26.06 -3.85
CA SER A 215 7.77 24.83 -4.34
C SER A 215 9.05 24.42 -3.59
N ILE A 216 9.76 25.35 -2.95
CA ILE A 216 10.91 25.01 -2.08
C ILE A 216 10.43 24.32 -0.80
N SER A 217 9.48 24.95 -0.10
CA SER A 217 8.85 24.42 1.12
C SER A 217 8.20 23.07 0.86
N LEU A 218 7.32 23.01 -0.15
CA LEU A 218 6.58 21.82 -0.55
C LEU A 218 7.53 20.74 -1.08
N GLY A 219 8.64 21.12 -1.73
CA GLY A 219 9.72 20.23 -2.13
C GLY A 219 10.39 19.57 -0.92
N PHE A 220 10.83 20.35 0.07
CA PHE A 220 11.40 19.81 1.32
C PHE A 220 10.39 18.95 2.11
N PHE A 221 9.11 19.31 2.10
CA PHE A 221 8.03 18.47 2.64
C PHE A 221 7.92 17.12 1.91
N LEU A 222 7.94 17.11 0.57
CA LEU A 222 7.93 15.87 -0.22
C LEU A 222 9.20 15.03 0.01
N ILE A 223 10.38 15.64 0.09
CA ILE A 223 11.65 14.98 0.44
C ILE A 223 11.53 14.33 1.83
N SER A 224 10.98 15.05 2.82
CA SER A 224 10.70 14.51 4.15
C SER A 224 9.79 13.30 4.08
N PHE A 225 8.61 13.42 3.44
CA PHE A 225 7.67 12.32 3.27
C PHE A 225 8.34 11.07 2.68
N LEU A 226 9.10 11.23 1.59
CA LEU A 226 9.81 10.15 0.90
C LEU A 226 10.88 9.47 1.76
N LEU A 227 11.68 10.25 2.48
CA LEU A 227 12.70 9.73 3.41
C LEU A 227 12.07 9.01 4.60
N LEU A 228 10.95 9.53 5.13
CA LEU A 228 10.22 8.95 6.25
C LEU A 228 9.60 7.60 5.88
N ILE A 229 8.95 7.47 4.72
CA ILE A 229 8.38 6.18 4.28
C ILE A 229 9.50 5.15 4.04
N ASN A 230 10.62 5.58 3.44
CA ASN A 230 11.85 4.78 3.21
C ASN A 230 12.74 4.58 4.46
N GLN A 231 12.17 4.70 5.67
CA GLN A 231 12.82 4.42 6.96
C GLN A 231 14.03 5.31 7.33
N ARG A 232 14.41 6.30 6.49
CA ARG A 232 15.49 7.26 6.74
C ARG A 232 15.02 8.39 7.67
N ARG A 233 14.54 8.00 8.87
CA ARG A 233 13.86 8.87 9.84
C ARG A 233 14.63 10.13 10.23
N LEU A 234 15.95 10.05 10.40
CA LEU A 234 16.77 11.21 10.76
C LEU A 234 16.81 12.24 9.62
N LEU A 235 17.15 11.81 8.39
CA LEU A 235 17.18 12.70 7.23
C LEU A 235 15.79 13.28 6.89
N GLY A 236 14.72 12.49 7.02
CA GLY A 236 13.36 12.98 6.86
C GLY A 236 12.98 14.05 7.90
N SER A 237 13.47 13.90 9.13
CA SER A 237 13.30 14.93 10.18
C SER A 237 14.03 16.23 9.82
N ILE A 238 15.28 16.15 9.34
CA ILE A 238 16.03 17.32 8.86
C ILE A 238 15.29 18.01 7.70
N ALA A 239 14.86 17.24 6.69
CA ALA A 239 14.12 17.77 5.55
C ALA A 239 12.82 18.49 5.98
N PHE A 240 12.11 17.99 7.00
CA PHE A 240 10.94 18.69 7.52
C PHE A 240 11.27 19.94 8.31
N VAL A 241 12.38 19.96 9.07
CA VAL A 241 12.88 21.18 9.71
C VAL A 241 13.24 22.23 8.66
N LEU A 242 13.84 21.85 7.52
CA LEU A 242 14.09 22.75 6.40
C LEU A 242 12.78 23.29 5.79
N ALA A 243 11.77 22.44 5.56
CA ALA A 243 10.45 22.87 5.08
C ALA A 243 9.82 23.93 6.01
N LEU A 244 9.73 23.61 7.32
CA LEU A 244 9.20 24.50 8.36
C LEU A 244 9.95 25.82 8.46
N ASN A 245 11.28 25.81 8.32
CA ASN A 245 12.09 27.03 8.38
C ASN A 245 12.11 27.81 7.07
N TYR A 246 11.63 27.22 5.97
CA TYR A 246 11.36 27.94 4.73
C TYR A 246 10.03 28.70 4.83
N LYS A 247 8.93 27.99 5.13
CA LYS A 247 7.60 28.58 5.39
C LYS A 247 6.94 27.90 6.59
N GLN A 248 6.58 28.69 7.60
CA GLN A 248 5.95 28.22 8.84
C GLN A 248 4.61 27.50 8.63
N MET A 249 3.96 27.71 7.48
CA MET A 249 2.68 27.10 7.14
C MET A 249 2.77 25.57 6.98
N GLU A 250 3.98 25.00 6.84
CA GLU A 250 4.22 23.54 6.91
C GLU A 250 3.85 22.92 8.26
N LEU A 251 3.57 23.73 9.29
CA LEU A 251 2.94 23.26 10.54
C LEU A 251 1.64 22.49 10.30
N TYR A 252 0.95 22.73 9.18
CA TYR A 252 -0.24 21.99 8.74
C TYR A 252 0.05 20.47 8.58
N HIS A 253 1.31 20.11 8.32
CA HIS A 253 1.81 18.73 8.18
C HIS A 253 2.53 18.20 9.43
N ALA A 254 2.81 19.06 10.42
CA ALA A 254 3.68 18.71 11.54
C ALA A 254 3.10 17.64 12.45
N LEU A 255 1.78 17.67 12.74
CA LEU A 255 1.16 16.68 13.61
C LEU A 255 1.21 15.24 13.03
N PRO A 256 0.83 14.99 11.75
CA PRO A 256 1.04 13.68 11.13
C PRO A 256 2.50 13.24 11.08
N ILE A 257 3.43 14.14 10.74
CA ILE A 257 4.86 13.82 10.65
C ILE A 257 5.42 13.42 12.02
N PHE A 258 5.14 14.21 13.06
CA PHE A 258 5.52 13.90 14.44
C PHE A 258 4.97 12.54 14.87
N VAL A 259 3.67 12.30 14.67
CA VAL A 259 3.02 11.03 15.07
C VAL A 259 3.58 9.83 14.30
N PHE A 260 3.90 9.98 13.01
CA PHE A 260 4.52 8.92 12.20
C PHE A 260 5.96 8.60 12.64
N ILE A 261 6.75 9.62 12.97
CA ILE A 261 8.11 9.42 13.50
C ILE A 261 8.06 8.79 14.89
N LEU A 262 7.21 9.31 15.78
CA LEU A 262 7.04 8.81 17.16
C LEU A 262 6.63 7.33 17.16
N SER A 263 5.56 6.98 16.44
CA SER A 263 5.07 5.60 16.35
C SER A 263 6.08 4.62 15.74
N ARG A 264 7.01 5.09 14.88
CA ARG A 264 8.15 4.28 14.39
C ARG A 264 9.37 4.27 15.32
N CYS A 265 9.47 5.17 16.30
CA CYS A 265 10.49 5.11 17.35
C CYS A 265 10.08 4.19 18.50
N LEU A 266 8.78 4.10 18.80
CA LEU A 266 8.23 3.22 19.83
C LEU A 266 8.21 1.76 19.38
N LYS A 267 9.23 0.99 19.78
CA LYS A 267 9.26 -0.47 19.59
C LYS A 267 8.28 -1.16 20.53
N ARG A 268 7.76 -2.33 20.12
CA ARG A 268 6.83 -3.15 20.92
C ARG A 268 7.46 -4.52 21.19
N PRO A 269 7.33 -5.08 22.42
CA PRO A 269 6.60 -4.56 23.56
C PRO A 269 7.27 -3.32 24.20
N LEU A 270 6.47 -2.34 24.60
CA LEU A 270 6.96 -1.01 25.01
C LEU A 270 7.85 -1.05 26.27
N LEU A 271 7.48 -1.85 27.27
CA LEU A 271 8.22 -2.00 28.52
C LEU A 271 9.58 -2.66 28.30
N SER A 272 9.64 -3.80 27.59
CA SER A 272 10.89 -4.52 27.32
C SER A 272 11.81 -3.81 26.33
N SER A 273 11.26 -2.96 25.44
CA SER A 273 12.03 -2.17 24.47
C SER A 273 12.09 -0.68 24.84
N PHE A 274 11.91 -0.32 26.12
CA PHE A 274 11.86 1.08 26.57
C PHE A 274 13.16 1.84 26.23
N MET A 275 14.33 1.29 26.62
CA MET A 275 15.62 1.94 26.38
C MET A 275 15.95 2.10 24.89
N GLU A 276 15.58 1.13 24.05
CA GLU A 276 15.76 1.25 22.60
C GLU A 276 14.83 2.30 21.98
N SER A 277 13.59 2.36 22.46
CA SER A 277 12.58 3.34 22.01
C SER A 277 12.97 4.75 22.43
N PHE A 278 13.42 4.92 23.69
CA PHE A 278 13.97 6.15 24.23
C PHE A 278 15.21 6.59 23.45
N THR A 279 16.16 5.68 23.20
CA THR A 279 17.36 5.98 22.39
C THR A 279 16.99 6.37 20.95
N SER A 280 16.01 5.70 20.34
CA SER A 280 15.53 6.06 18.99
C SER A 280 14.87 7.43 18.97
N LEU A 281 14.10 7.77 20.00
CA LEU A 281 13.43 9.06 20.13
C LEU A 281 14.44 10.18 20.41
N LEU A 282 15.40 9.94 21.30
CA LEU A 282 16.48 10.86 21.64
C LEU A 282 17.32 11.20 20.39
N LYS A 283 17.68 10.21 19.56
CA LYS A 283 18.38 10.45 18.29
C LYS A 283 17.62 11.37 17.34
N VAL A 284 16.30 11.18 17.20
CA VAL A 284 15.44 12.07 16.41
C VAL A 284 15.40 13.46 17.02
N ALA A 285 15.14 13.57 18.33
CA ALA A 285 15.06 14.84 19.04
C ALA A 285 16.36 15.65 18.94
N THR A 286 17.53 15.01 19.13
CA THR A 286 18.83 15.64 18.95
C THR A 286 19.00 16.17 17.53
N VAL A 287 18.68 15.38 16.50
CA VAL A 287 18.80 15.82 15.09
C VAL A 287 17.88 17.00 14.78
N VAL A 288 16.64 17.01 15.28
CA VAL A 288 15.69 18.12 15.11
C VAL A 288 16.21 19.37 15.82
N LEU A 289 16.62 19.27 17.08
CA LEU A 289 17.13 20.39 17.88
C LEU A 289 18.40 20.98 17.28
N VAL A 290 19.36 20.15 16.84
CA VAL A 290 20.59 20.61 16.18
C VAL A 290 20.28 21.28 14.84
N SER A 291 19.33 20.76 14.06
CA SER A 291 18.93 21.39 12.80
C SER A 291 18.29 22.76 13.01
N PHE A 292 17.42 22.91 14.02
CA PHE A 292 16.89 24.23 14.41
C PHE A 292 18.00 25.15 14.93
N ALA A 293 18.87 24.67 15.82
CA ALA A 293 19.94 25.47 16.39
C ALA A 293 20.92 25.99 15.33
N MET A 294 21.29 25.18 14.33
CA MET A 294 22.13 25.62 13.22
C MET A 294 21.45 26.69 12.35
N LEU A 295 20.17 26.50 11.99
CA LEU A 295 19.42 27.47 11.17
C LEU A 295 19.18 28.80 11.91
N TRP A 296 19.03 28.77 13.23
CA TRP A 296 18.78 29.95 14.06
C TRP A 296 20.04 30.55 14.67
N LEU A 297 21.22 29.94 14.48
CA LEU A 297 22.47 30.31 15.13
C LEU A 297 22.81 31.81 15.03
N PRO A 298 22.71 32.48 13.87
CA PRO A 298 22.97 33.91 13.77
C PRO A 298 22.08 34.78 14.66
N PHE A 299 20.79 34.43 14.79
CA PHE A 299 19.81 35.15 15.62
C PHE A 299 20.02 34.85 17.12
N ILE A 300 20.39 33.61 17.46
CA ILE A 300 20.74 33.21 18.83
C ILE A 300 21.98 33.98 19.31
N LEU A 301 23.01 34.10 18.46
CA LEU A 301 24.23 34.87 18.75
C LEU A 301 23.97 36.38 18.87
N CYS A 302 22.93 36.89 18.20
CA CYS A 302 22.45 38.27 18.35
C CYS A 302 21.58 38.49 19.62
N GLY A 303 21.40 37.47 20.46
CA GLY A 303 20.71 37.53 21.74
C GLY A 303 19.19 37.29 21.67
N HIS A 304 18.60 37.04 22.84
CA HIS A 304 17.20 36.58 22.96
C HIS A 304 16.18 37.50 22.30
N GLN A 305 16.42 38.83 22.27
CA GLN A 305 15.53 39.79 21.63
C GLN A 305 15.45 39.59 20.11
N SER A 306 16.55 39.20 19.46
CA SER A 306 16.57 38.90 18.02
C SER A 306 15.71 37.67 17.70
N VAL A 307 15.83 36.61 18.51
CA VAL A 307 14.99 35.40 18.40
C VAL A 307 13.51 35.72 18.60
N LEU A 308 13.16 36.55 19.60
CA LEU A 308 11.78 36.97 19.85
C LEU A 308 11.22 37.84 18.71
N ALA A 309 12.03 38.72 18.10
CA ALA A 309 11.61 39.52 16.95
C ALA A 309 11.27 38.63 15.73
N VAL A 310 12.11 37.63 15.43
CA VAL A 310 11.86 36.64 14.38
C VAL A 310 10.55 35.88 14.66
N ILE A 311 10.35 35.37 15.88
CA ILE A 311 9.12 34.65 16.26
C ILE A 311 7.87 35.54 16.13
N GLY A 312 7.97 36.80 16.55
CA GLY A 312 6.87 37.77 16.47
C GLY A 312 6.46 38.15 15.05
N ARG A 313 7.37 38.07 14.06
CA ARG A 313 7.05 38.21 12.63
C ARG A 313 6.49 36.93 12.01
N ILE A 314 7.01 35.77 12.39
CA ILE A 314 6.52 34.47 11.88
C ILE A 314 5.08 34.19 12.33
N PHE A 315 4.72 34.57 13.56
CA PHE A 315 3.40 34.36 14.16
C PHE A 315 2.78 35.70 14.62
N PRO A 316 2.25 36.52 13.69
CA PRO A 316 1.64 37.80 14.03
C PRO A 316 0.28 37.61 14.73
N PHE A 317 0.16 38.06 15.98
CA PHE A 317 -1.05 37.91 16.80
C PHE A 317 -2.15 38.96 16.55
N TYR A 318 -2.09 39.68 15.43
CA TYR A 318 -2.88 40.90 15.21
C TYR A 318 -3.60 40.85 13.85
N ARG A 319 -4.86 40.40 13.84
CA ARG A 319 -5.94 40.58 12.83
C ARG A 319 -7.20 39.87 13.34
N GLY A 320 -8.38 40.41 13.05
CA GLY A 320 -9.67 39.86 13.48
C GLY A 320 -10.17 38.69 12.63
N LEU A 321 -11.12 37.91 13.17
CA LEU A 321 -11.83 36.88 12.41
C LEU A 321 -12.72 37.53 11.33
N TYR A 322 -12.78 36.93 10.14
CA TYR A 322 -13.56 37.37 8.97
C TYR A 322 -13.01 38.57 8.17
N GLU A 323 -11.80 39.06 8.44
CA GLU A 323 -11.21 40.16 7.66
C GLU A 323 -10.85 39.74 6.22
N ASP A 324 -10.29 38.54 6.04
CA ASP A 324 -10.02 37.96 4.72
C ASP A 324 -11.17 37.02 4.28
N LYS A 325 -11.67 37.22 3.04
CA LYS A 325 -12.74 36.39 2.45
C LYS A 325 -12.18 35.09 1.86
N VAL A 326 -11.99 34.07 2.69
CA VAL A 326 -11.41 32.78 2.27
C VAL A 326 -12.43 31.65 2.38
N ALA A 327 -12.22 30.54 1.67
CA ALA A 327 -13.03 29.32 1.75
C ALA A 327 -12.84 28.53 3.06
N SER A 328 -12.96 29.20 4.20
CA SER A 328 -12.98 28.59 5.54
C SER A 328 -14.42 28.39 6.05
N VAL A 329 -14.59 27.46 7.01
CA VAL A 329 -15.89 27.21 7.66
C VAL A 329 -16.42 28.48 8.33
N TRP A 330 -15.54 29.29 8.90
CA TRP A 330 -15.88 30.57 9.50
C TRP A 330 -16.50 31.51 8.46
N CYS A 331 -15.82 31.77 7.33
CA CYS A 331 -16.34 32.69 6.32
C CYS A 331 -17.62 32.15 5.67
N ALA A 332 -17.66 30.86 5.34
CA ALA A 332 -18.82 30.22 4.70
C ALA A 332 -20.09 30.30 5.56
N PHE A 333 -19.99 29.98 6.84
CA PHE A 333 -21.12 29.94 7.78
C PHE A 333 -21.23 31.19 8.66
N SER A 334 -20.49 32.25 8.38
CA SER A 334 -20.49 33.55 9.08
C SER A 334 -21.90 34.11 9.32
N PHE A 335 -22.82 33.92 8.37
CA PHE A 335 -24.21 34.38 8.46
C PHE A 335 -25.05 33.65 9.54
N VAL A 336 -24.68 32.41 9.87
CA VAL A 336 -25.29 31.57 10.92
C VAL A 336 -24.52 31.71 12.23
N LEU A 337 -23.20 31.48 12.20
CA LEU A 337 -22.36 31.36 13.40
C LEU A 337 -22.11 32.71 14.09
N ARG A 338 -21.93 33.79 13.32
CA ARG A 338 -21.76 35.18 13.80
C ARG A 338 -20.84 35.32 15.03
N LEU A 339 -19.71 34.60 15.06
CA LEU A 339 -18.90 34.44 16.28
C LEU A 339 -18.38 35.78 16.82
N ASN A 340 -18.13 36.73 15.93
CA ASN A 340 -17.74 38.11 16.26
C ASN A 340 -18.79 38.92 17.03
N LYS A 341 -20.05 38.49 17.07
CA LYS A 341 -21.11 39.11 17.90
C LYS A 341 -21.30 38.44 19.26
N HIS A 342 -20.81 37.22 19.43
CA HIS A 342 -21.12 36.37 20.58
C HIS A 342 -19.90 36.02 21.44
N PHE A 343 -18.68 36.17 20.90
CA PHE A 343 -17.44 35.77 21.57
C PHE A 343 -16.35 36.83 21.40
N SER A 344 -15.50 37.00 22.42
CA SER A 344 -14.29 37.81 22.35
C SER A 344 -13.26 37.21 21.37
N LEU A 345 -12.30 38.02 20.94
CA LEU A 345 -11.23 37.60 20.02
C LEU A 345 -10.46 36.37 20.54
N ASP A 346 -10.07 36.38 21.81
CA ASP A 346 -9.40 35.26 22.49
C ASP A 346 -10.25 33.97 22.48
N THR A 347 -11.55 34.08 22.77
CA THR A 347 -12.46 32.92 22.71
C THR A 347 -12.64 32.40 21.29
N GLN A 348 -12.66 33.27 20.27
CA GLN A 348 -12.71 32.86 18.87
C GLN A 348 -11.43 32.09 18.46
N ILE A 349 -10.24 32.58 18.84
CA ILE A 349 -8.97 31.88 18.61
C ILE A 349 -8.99 30.48 19.25
N LYS A 350 -9.48 30.38 20.51
CA LYS A 350 -9.62 29.09 21.22
C LYS A 350 -10.60 28.14 20.54
N ILE A 351 -11.77 28.63 20.09
CA ILE A 351 -12.76 27.84 19.34
C ILE A 351 -12.13 27.28 18.04
N SER A 352 -11.39 28.11 17.29
CA SER A 352 -10.70 27.68 16.08
C SER A 352 -9.64 26.62 16.37
N ALA A 353 -8.79 26.83 17.37
CA ALA A 353 -7.75 25.88 17.76
C ALA A 353 -8.33 24.52 18.20
N VAL A 354 -9.38 24.52 19.03
CA VAL A 354 -10.09 23.30 19.45
C VAL A 354 -10.74 22.60 18.24
N SER A 355 -11.31 23.35 17.30
CA SER A 355 -11.93 22.78 16.09
C SER A 355 -10.91 22.09 15.19
N VAL A 356 -9.73 22.68 14.98
CA VAL A 356 -8.62 22.04 14.25
C VAL A 356 -8.19 20.74 14.94
N LEU A 357 -8.03 20.76 16.27
CA LEU A 357 -7.63 19.58 17.04
C LEU A 357 -8.66 18.46 16.97
N LEU A 358 -9.94 18.76 17.22
CA LEU A 358 -11.03 17.77 17.16
C LEU A 358 -11.16 17.13 15.77
N ALA A 359 -10.98 17.92 14.71
CA ALA A 359 -10.97 17.42 13.34
C ALA A 359 -9.75 16.52 13.04
N THR A 360 -8.56 16.90 13.53
CA THR A 360 -7.30 16.21 13.18
C THR A 360 -7.06 14.94 14.02
N VAL A 361 -7.37 14.97 15.33
CA VAL A 361 -7.03 13.92 16.31
C VAL A 361 -7.45 12.49 15.93
N PRO A 362 -8.65 12.22 15.40
CA PRO A 362 -9.04 10.85 15.00
C PRO A 362 -8.06 10.24 13.99
N SER A 363 -7.62 11.03 13.01
CA SER A 363 -6.64 10.58 12.01
C SER A 363 -5.24 10.37 12.60
N LEU A 364 -4.85 11.16 13.61
CA LEU A 364 -3.57 11.01 14.31
C LEU A 364 -3.57 9.75 15.20
N LEU A 365 -4.66 9.46 15.90
CA LEU A 365 -4.79 8.24 16.69
C LEU A 365 -4.71 7.00 15.79
N LEU A 366 -5.41 7.00 14.65
CA LEU A 366 -5.32 5.92 13.67
C LEU A 366 -3.90 5.76 13.10
N LEU A 367 -3.21 6.87 12.83
CA LEU A 367 -1.82 6.86 12.36
C LEU A 367 -0.85 6.31 13.42
N PHE A 368 -0.99 6.74 14.68
CA PHE A 368 -0.16 6.29 15.80
C PHE A 368 -0.31 4.78 16.05
N LEU A 369 -1.55 4.28 15.99
CA LEU A 369 -1.86 2.87 16.18
C LEU A 369 -1.48 2.02 14.95
N ARG A 370 -1.47 2.59 13.74
CA ARG A 370 -1.20 1.91 12.46
C ARG A 370 -0.38 2.80 11.51
N PRO A 371 0.96 2.92 11.70
CA PRO A 371 1.83 3.82 10.93
C PRO A 371 2.18 3.30 9.52
N THR A 372 1.14 3.09 8.71
CA THR A 372 1.23 2.68 7.31
C THR A 372 1.34 3.90 6.39
N THR A 373 1.94 3.74 5.21
CA THR A 373 2.06 4.82 4.20
C THR A 373 0.69 5.38 3.80
N LYS A 374 -0.34 4.53 3.66
CA LYS A 374 -1.72 4.97 3.35
C LYS A 374 -2.28 5.88 4.44
N ASN A 375 -2.19 5.46 5.70
CA ASN A 375 -2.68 6.26 6.82
C ASN A 375 -1.89 7.57 6.92
N PHE A 376 -0.57 7.55 6.68
CA PHE A 376 0.27 8.74 6.73
C PHE A 376 -0.16 9.78 5.68
N LYS A 377 -0.35 9.36 4.42
CA LYS A 377 -0.91 10.23 3.35
C LYS A 377 -2.29 10.80 3.73
N LEU A 378 -3.19 9.96 4.26
CA LEU A 378 -4.53 10.39 4.67
C LEU A 378 -4.49 11.39 5.83
N SER A 379 -3.70 11.14 6.88
CA SER A 379 -3.56 12.08 8.00
C SER A 379 -2.89 13.40 7.57
N LEU A 380 -1.95 13.37 6.61
CA LEU A 380 -1.38 14.58 6.01
C LEU A 380 -2.45 15.44 5.31
N LEU A 381 -3.33 14.82 4.50
CA LEU A 381 -4.45 15.50 3.86
C LEU A 381 -5.50 15.98 4.86
N ILE A 382 -5.89 15.13 5.81
CA ILE A 382 -6.89 15.45 6.84
C ILE A 382 -6.41 16.62 7.71
N SER A 383 -5.16 16.58 8.20
CA SER A 383 -4.55 17.65 8.99
C SER A 383 -4.51 18.97 8.22
N SER A 384 -3.95 18.99 7.01
CA SER A 384 -3.88 20.21 6.19
C SER A 384 -5.26 20.78 5.83
N LEU A 385 -6.26 19.93 5.54
CA LEU A 385 -7.65 20.37 5.37
C LEU A 385 -8.27 20.88 6.68
N SER A 386 -8.01 20.26 7.83
CA SER A 386 -8.49 20.74 9.13
C SER A 386 -7.94 22.12 9.46
N PHE A 387 -6.64 22.34 9.25
CA PHE A 387 -6.03 23.66 9.41
C PHE A 387 -6.63 24.67 8.41
N PHE A 388 -6.78 24.33 7.13
CA PHE A 388 -7.39 25.22 6.13
C PHE A 388 -8.87 25.57 6.42
N LEU A 389 -9.66 24.61 6.91
CA LEU A 389 -11.10 24.79 7.14
C LEU A 389 -11.41 25.50 8.46
N PHE A 390 -10.63 25.23 9.52
CA PHE A 390 -10.94 25.62 10.90
C PHE A 390 -9.90 26.53 11.56
N SER A 391 -8.74 26.82 10.97
CA SER A 391 -7.81 27.81 11.53
C SER A 391 -8.46 29.19 11.63
N PHE A 392 -8.02 29.97 12.63
CA PHE A 392 -8.50 31.32 12.90
C PHE A 392 -8.18 32.29 11.75
N GLN A 393 -6.96 32.16 11.19
CA GLN A 393 -6.51 32.86 9.99
C GLN A 393 -6.08 31.84 8.93
N VAL A 394 -6.51 32.09 7.70
CA VAL A 394 -6.30 31.24 6.51
C VAL A 394 -6.26 32.19 5.31
N HIS A 395 -5.38 31.93 4.34
CA HIS A 395 -5.34 32.67 3.07
C HIS A 395 -5.76 31.77 1.90
N GLU A 396 -6.33 32.34 0.83
CA GLU A 396 -6.75 31.60 -0.39
C GLU A 396 -5.64 30.65 -0.89
N LYS A 397 -4.39 31.15 -0.95
CA LYS A 397 -3.17 30.43 -1.36
C LYS A 397 -2.84 29.20 -0.50
N SER A 398 -3.26 29.15 0.76
CA SER A 398 -2.89 28.07 1.69
C SER A 398 -3.55 26.72 1.37
N ILE A 399 -4.56 26.69 0.48
CA ILE A 399 -5.14 25.45 -0.03
C ILE A 399 -4.11 24.54 -0.74
N LEU A 400 -3.00 25.12 -1.23
CA LEU A 400 -1.88 24.36 -1.80
C LEU A 400 -1.27 23.35 -0.82
N LEU A 401 -1.31 23.65 0.48
CA LEU A 401 -0.84 22.76 1.55
C LEU A 401 -1.72 21.52 1.67
N ALA A 402 -3.01 21.58 1.29
CA ALA A 402 -3.87 20.41 1.20
C ALA A 402 -3.77 19.72 -0.19
N ALA A 403 -3.55 20.51 -1.26
CA ALA A 403 -3.45 19.99 -2.63
C ALA A 403 -2.27 19.01 -2.82
N VAL A 404 -1.09 19.29 -2.25
CA VAL A 404 0.09 18.41 -2.41
C VAL A 404 -0.07 17.06 -1.68
N PRO A 405 -0.53 16.98 -0.40
CA PRO A 405 -0.93 15.73 0.22
C PRO A 405 -2.04 14.98 -0.54
N ALA A 406 -3.00 15.69 -1.14
CA ALA A 406 -4.02 15.05 -1.98
C ALA A 406 -3.39 14.39 -3.22
N MET A 407 -2.44 15.03 -3.89
CA MET A 407 -1.69 14.45 -5.01
C MET A 407 -0.96 13.15 -4.65
N LEU A 408 -0.46 13.02 -3.42
CA LEU A 408 0.12 11.77 -2.94
C LEU A 408 -0.89 10.61 -2.90
N LEU A 409 -2.20 10.88 -2.83
CA LEU A 409 -3.29 9.90 -2.85
C LEU A 409 -3.86 9.66 -4.26
N LEU A 410 -3.36 10.34 -5.30
CA LEU A 410 -3.80 10.15 -6.68
C LEU A 410 -3.69 8.68 -7.17
N PRO A 411 -2.66 7.89 -6.79
CA PRO A 411 -2.59 6.47 -7.17
C PRO A 411 -3.69 5.59 -6.57
N GLU A 412 -4.20 5.95 -5.39
CA GLU A 412 -5.20 5.18 -4.64
C GLU A 412 -6.64 5.68 -4.82
N HIS A 413 -6.84 6.99 -5.00
CA HIS A 413 -8.14 7.66 -5.02
C HIS A 413 -8.25 8.73 -6.13
N PRO A 414 -7.95 8.38 -7.40
CA PRO A 414 -7.72 9.35 -8.46
C PRO A 414 -8.91 10.31 -8.67
N MET A 415 -10.15 9.80 -8.66
CA MET A 415 -11.34 10.63 -8.88
C MET A 415 -11.58 11.65 -7.77
N ALA A 416 -11.42 11.27 -6.49
CA ALA A 416 -11.64 12.18 -5.38
C ALA A 416 -10.56 13.27 -5.32
N VAL A 417 -9.30 12.89 -5.63
CA VAL A 417 -8.18 13.82 -5.70
C VAL A 417 -8.32 14.78 -6.88
N VAL A 418 -8.62 14.28 -8.08
CA VAL A 418 -8.84 15.14 -9.26
C VAL A 418 -9.99 16.13 -9.03
N TRP A 419 -11.11 15.68 -8.46
CA TRP A 419 -12.21 16.58 -8.12
C TRP A 419 -11.77 17.68 -7.13
N PHE A 420 -11.02 17.30 -6.08
CA PHE A 420 -10.44 18.26 -5.15
C PHE A 420 -9.54 19.27 -5.86
N LEU A 421 -8.62 18.82 -6.73
CA LEU A 421 -7.68 19.69 -7.45
C LEU A 421 -8.38 20.68 -8.42
N HIS A 422 -9.59 20.36 -8.89
CA HIS A 422 -10.41 21.34 -9.61
C HIS A 422 -11.03 22.38 -8.69
N ILE A 423 -11.55 21.98 -7.53
CA ILE A 423 -12.08 22.91 -6.52
C ILE A 423 -10.98 23.86 -6.04
N THR A 424 -9.77 23.36 -5.78
CA THR A 424 -8.64 24.19 -5.36
C THR A 424 -8.23 25.19 -6.43
N ASN A 425 -8.14 24.79 -7.71
CA ASN A 425 -7.89 25.71 -8.82
C ASN A 425 -8.94 26.82 -8.87
N THR A 426 -10.23 26.50 -8.87
CA THR A 426 -11.28 27.51 -8.96
C THR A 426 -11.28 28.44 -7.74
N SER A 427 -10.92 27.94 -6.55
CA SER A 427 -10.77 28.78 -5.35
C SER A 427 -9.62 29.78 -5.39
N MET A 428 -8.64 29.60 -6.29
CA MET A 428 -7.56 30.55 -6.52
C MET A 428 -7.83 31.47 -7.72
N PHE A 429 -8.92 31.29 -8.47
CA PHE A 429 -9.16 32.06 -9.70
C PHE A 429 -9.47 33.55 -9.44
N SER A 430 -10.22 33.87 -8.37
CA SER A 430 -10.45 35.25 -7.93
C SER A 430 -9.13 36.00 -7.64
N LEU A 431 -8.11 35.30 -7.12
CA LEU A 431 -6.76 35.87 -6.95
C LEU A 431 -6.10 36.14 -8.30
N CYS A 432 -6.10 35.15 -9.20
CA CYS A 432 -5.52 35.29 -10.54
C CYS A 432 -6.08 36.51 -11.30
N LEU A 433 -7.39 36.77 -11.18
CA LEU A 433 -8.04 37.96 -11.75
C LEU A 433 -7.54 39.27 -11.13
N LYS A 434 -7.41 39.34 -9.79
CA LYS A 434 -6.90 40.54 -9.07
C LYS A 434 -5.48 40.93 -9.52
N ASP A 435 -4.66 39.95 -9.93
CA ASP A 435 -3.30 40.14 -10.43
C ASP A 435 -3.20 40.37 -11.96
N GLY A 436 -4.34 40.45 -12.68
CA GLY A 436 -4.36 40.57 -14.13
C GLY A 436 -4.06 39.27 -14.89
N THR A 437 -3.84 38.15 -14.18
CA THR A 437 -3.57 36.83 -14.73
C THR A 437 -4.85 36.03 -15.06
N GLY A 438 -5.95 36.73 -15.36
CA GLY A 438 -7.23 36.13 -15.80
C GLY A 438 -7.12 35.11 -16.95
N PRO A 439 -6.26 35.31 -17.98
CA PRO A 439 -6.05 34.33 -19.05
C PRO A 439 -5.59 32.93 -18.60
N LEU A 440 -5.13 32.77 -17.35
CA LEU A 440 -4.79 31.46 -16.78
C LEU A 440 -5.99 30.52 -16.62
N LEU A 441 -7.22 31.02 -16.80
CA LEU A 441 -8.41 30.19 -16.96
C LEU A 441 -8.21 29.12 -18.04
N VAL A 442 -7.52 29.44 -19.14
CA VAL A 442 -7.24 28.47 -20.22
C VAL A 442 -6.41 27.29 -19.70
N LEU A 443 -5.44 27.53 -18.82
CA LEU A 443 -4.65 26.47 -18.18
C LEU A 443 -5.51 25.64 -17.22
N PHE A 444 -6.46 26.26 -16.50
CA PHE A 444 -7.35 25.57 -15.57
C PHE A 444 -8.32 24.65 -16.34
N VAL A 445 -8.85 25.11 -17.48
CA VAL A 445 -9.70 24.33 -18.39
C VAL A 445 -8.90 23.24 -19.11
N ALA A 446 -7.68 23.51 -19.57
CA ALA A 446 -6.82 22.50 -20.19
C ALA A 446 -6.49 21.37 -19.22
N TYR A 447 -6.17 21.69 -17.96
CA TYR A 447 -5.98 20.70 -16.90
C TYR A 447 -7.25 19.90 -16.60
N TYR A 448 -8.43 20.53 -16.63
CA TYR A 448 -9.71 19.85 -16.51
C TYR A 448 -9.94 18.82 -17.61
N VAL A 449 -9.69 19.18 -18.87
CA VAL A 449 -9.77 18.24 -20.00
C VAL A 449 -8.75 17.10 -19.84
N ALA A 450 -7.51 17.41 -19.47
CA ALA A 450 -6.47 16.39 -19.23
C ALA A 450 -6.85 15.40 -18.12
N CYS A 451 -7.39 15.90 -17.00
CA CYS A 451 -7.96 15.09 -15.92
C CYS A 451 -9.07 14.16 -16.40
N SER A 452 -10.06 14.68 -17.15
CA SER A 452 -11.17 13.90 -17.69
C SER A 452 -10.74 12.83 -18.71
N LEU A 453 -9.65 13.06 -19.44
CA LEU A 453 -9.06 12.07 -20.36
C LEU A 453 -8.20 11.01 -19.64
N CYS A 454 -7.62 11.35 -18.48
CA CYS A 454 -6.73 10.44 -17.75
C CYS A 454 -7.46 9.50 -16.78
N VAL A 455 -8.61 9.90 -16.23
CA VAL A 455 -9.33 9.12 -15.21
C VAL A 455 -10.69 8.65 -15.73
N ASN A 456 -10.92 7.33 -15.71
CA ASN A 456 -12.22 6.74 -16.05
C ASN A 456 -13.28 7.14 -15.01
N ILE A 457 -14.16 8.07 -15.37
CA ILE A 457 -15.32 8.46 -14.56
C ILE A 457 -16.39 7.35 -14.64
N PRO A 458 -16.70 6.62 -13.55
CA PRO A 458 -17.70 5.56 -13.61
C PRO A 458 -19.11 6.14 -13.74
N ALA A 459 -19.88 5.64 -14.69
CA ALA A 459 -21.22 6.13 -15.08
C ALA A 459 -22.30 6.13 -13.97
N LYS A 460 -21.98 5.64 -12.75
CA LYS A 460 -22.88 5.61 -11.58
C LYS A 460 -22.71 6.79 -10.62
N VAL A 461 -21.60 7.55 -10.72
CA VAL A 461 -21.59 8.92 -10.18
C VAL A 461 -22.42 9.76 -11.16
N PRO A 462 -23.29 10.69 -10.72
CA PRO A 462 -23.94 11.59 -11.66
C PRO A 462 -22.87 12.44 -12.34
N PHE A 463 -22.48 12.01 -13.54
CA PHE A 463 -21.52 12.65 -14.45
C PHE A 463 -21.86 14.14 -14.59
N PHE A 464 -23.16 14.41 -14.70
CA PHE A 464 -23.74 15.75 -14.66
C PHE A 464 -23.36 16.57 -13.42
N ALA A 465 -23.41 16.02 -12.20
CA ALA A 465 -23.10 16.78 -10.98
C ALA A 465 -21.60 17.11 -10.85
N TYR A 466 -20.71 16.20 -11.23
CA TYR A 466 -19.27 16.46 -11.26
C TYR A 466 -18.95 17.59 -12.26
N HIS A 467 -19.41 17.44 -13.51
CA HIS A 467 -19.18 18.45 -14.55
C HIS A 467 -19.86 19.79 -14.23
N LEU A 468 -21.09 19.79 -13.72
CA LEU A 468 -21.82 21.00 -13.33
C LEU A 468 -21.17 21.71 -12.12
N SER A 469 -20.62 20.98 -11.16
CA SER A 469 -19.91 21.57 -10.01
C SER A 469 -18.60 22.27 -10.43
N CYS A 470 -17.89 21.74 -11.43
CA CYS A 470 -16.62 22.32 -11.90
C CYS A 470 -16.86 23.43 -12.93
N LEU A 471 -17.64 23.16 -13.98
CA LEU A 471 -17.88 24.09 -15.08
C LEU A 471 -18.90 25.16 -14.73
N GLY A 472 -19.93 24.84 -13.94
CA GLY A 472 -20.88 25.84 -13.45
C GLY A 472 -20.22 26.85 -12.51
N ALA A 473 -19.27 26.41 -11.68
CA ALA A 473 -18.49 27.30 -10.84
C ALA A 473 -17.59 28.26 -11.63
N LEU A 474 -16.94 27.77 -12.71
CA LEU A 474 -16.19 28.64 -13.66
C LEU A 474 -17.11 29.61 -14.40
N ALA A 475 -18.24 29.12 -14.95
CA ALA A 475 -19.15 29.92 -15.75
C ALA A 475 -19.86 31.01 -14.95
N ILE A 476 -20.25 30.73 -13.70
CA ILE A 476 -20.80 31.74 -12.78
C ILE A 476 -19.76 32.81 -12.45
N HIS A 477 -18.48 32.45 -12.32
CA HIS A 477 -17.41 33.41 -12.07
C HIS A 477 -17.19 34.33 -13.27
N HIS A 478 -17.10 33.78 -14.49
CA HIS A 478 -16.87 34.57 -15.70
C HIS A 478 -18.07 35.46 -16.06
N CYS A 479 -19.29 34.91 -16.08
CA CYS A 479 -20.49 35.69 -16.37
C CYS A 479 -20.85 36.70 -15.27
N GLY A 480 -20.46 36.43 -14.01
CA GLY A 480 -20.66 37.35 -12.90
C GLY A 480 -19.76 38.58 -12.97
N ASP A 481 -18.48 38.39 -13.35
CA ASP A 481 -17.51 39.48 -13.46
C ASP A 481 -17.58 40.20 -14.82
N ASP A 482 -17.90 39.54 -15.93
CA ASP A 482 -18.13 40.22 -17.22
C ASP A 482 -19.30 41.21 -17.16
N PHE A 483 -20.32 40.93 -16.34
CA PHE A 483 -21.42 41.86 -16.07
C PHE A 483 -20.96 43.12 -15.32
N ILE A 484 -19.80 43.08 -14.67
CA ILE A 484 -19.18 44.18 -13.93
C ILE A 484 -18.12 44.89 -14.79
N VAL A 485 -17.32 44.15 -15.56
CA VAL A 485 -16.23 44.68 -16.41
C VAL A 485 -16.76 45.28 -17.72
N SER A 486 -17.78 44.68 -18.34
CA SER A 486 -18.43 45.20 -19.57
C SER A 486 -19.40 46.36 -19.29
N GLY A 487 -19.59 46.74 -18.02
CA GLY A 487 -20.47 47.81 -17.56
C GLY A 487 -20.05 49.25 -17.90
N ALA A 488 -18.99 49.44 -18.70
CA ALA A 488 -18.52 50.76 -19.13
C ALA A 488 -19.37 51.41 -20.25
N VAL A 489 -20.20 50.64 -20.97
CA VAL A 489 -20.98 51.13 -22.13
C VAL A 489 -22.49 50.83 -22.04
N ALA A 490 -22.94 49.90 -21.19
CA ALA A 490 -24.34 49.43 -21.18
C ALA A 490 -25.21 49.99 -20.03
N SER A 491 -26.10 50.93 -20.38
CA SER A 491 -27.39 51.28 -19.73
C SER A 491 -27.48 51.55 -18.20
N ARG A 492 -28.07 52.71 -17.87
CA ARG A 492 -28.39 53.17 -16.50
C ARG A 492 -29.40 52.28 -15.72
N ALA A 493 -30.03 51.29 -16.35
CA ALA A 493 -31.22 50.61 -15.81
C ALA A 493 -30.95 49.50 -14.77
N PHE A 494 -29.76 48.88 -14.74
CA PHE A 494 -29.47 47.71 -13.88
C PHE A 494 -28.64 48.03 -12.62
N ARG A 495 -28.71 49.27 -12.11
CA ARG A 495 -27.89 49.76 -10.99
C ARG A 495 -28.33 49.24 -9.59
N GLY A 496 -28.95 48.06 -9.54
CA GLY A 496 -29.64 47.49 -8.37
C GLY A 496 -28.97 46.25 -7.78
N ARG A 497 -28.12 46.44 -6.76
CA ARG A 497 -27.80 45.45 -5.70
C ARG A 497 -27.17 44.09 -6.08
N VAL A 498 -26.25 44.02 -7.05
CA VAL A 498 -25.22 42.94 -7.03
C VAL A 498 -23.87 43.58 -6.74
N LYS A 499 -23.45 43.57 -5.46
CA LYS A 499 -22.07 43.89 -5.09
C LYS A 499 -21.20 42.66 -5.39
N ALA A 500 -20.05 42.84 -6.04
CA ALA A 500 -19.05 41.76 -6.26
C ALA A 500 -18.80 40.92 -5.00
N ASN A 501 -18.82 41.58 -3.83
CA ASN A 501 -18.76 40.97 -2.50
C ASN A 501 -19.70 39.77 -2.25
N ALA A 502 -20.84 39.67 -2.93
CA ALA A 502 -21.79 38.57 -2.79
C ALA A 502 -21.42 37.33 -3.61
N ILE A 503 -20.73 37.52 -4.75
CA ILE A 503 -20.30 36.44 -5.65
C ILE A 503 -19.13 35.68 -4.99
N ASP A 504 -18.09 36.40 -4.54
CA ASP A 504 -17.00 35.84 -3.71
C ASP A 504 -17.53 35.00 -2.54
N ALA A 505 -18.54 35.53 -1.83
CA ALA A 505 -19.09 34.91 -0.63
C ALA A 505 -19.87 33.62 -0.93
N HIS A 506 -20.61 33.57 -2.05
CA HIS A 506 -21.25 32.33 -2.51
C HIS A 506 -20.23 31.31 -3.01
N PHE A 507 -19.22 31.77 -3.74
CA PHE A 507 -18.17 30.92 -4.27
C PHE A 507 -17.35 30.25 -3.13
N ASN A 508 -16.93 31.04 -2.14
CA ASN A 508 -16.23 30.53 -0.96
C ASN A 508 -17.09 29.53 -0.19
N ARG A 509 -18.41 29.71 -0.09
CA ARG A 509 -19.31 28.71 0.50
C ARG A 509 -19.30 27.39 -0.26
N ILE A 510 -19.44 27.43 -1.59
CA ILE A 510 -19.43 26.22 -2.43
C ILE A 510 -18.10 25.47 -2.26
N SER A 511 -16.97 26.18 -2.39
CA SER A 511 -15.64 25.57 -2.22
C SER A 511 -15.43 24.98 -0.82
N THR A 512 -15.88 25.68 0.23
CA THR A 512 -15.82 25.18 1.62
C THR A 512 -16.68 23.93 1.79
N ILE A 513 -17.91 23.92 1.25
CA ILE A 513 -18.83 22.77 1.34
C ILE A 513 -18.25 21.57 0.60
N CYS A 514 -17.70 21.76 -0.60
CA CYS A 514 -17.06 20.67 -1.35
C CYS A 514 -15.79 20.15 -0.66
N ALA A 515 -14.95 21.03 -0.11
CA ALA A 515 -13.79 20.64 0.69
C ALA A 515 -14.19 19.88 1.98
N PHE A 516 -15.25 20.32 2.66
CA PHE A 516 -15.82 19.64 3.83
C PHE A 516 -16.45 18.28 3.49
N PHE A 517 -17.10 18.16 2.34
CA PHE A 517 -17.66 16.90 1.84
C PHE A 517 -16.55 15.91 1.47
N LEU A 518 -15.48 16.38 0.84
CA LEU A 518 -14.28 15.57 0.54
C LEU A 518 -13.56 15.15 1.83
N TYR A 519 -13.33 16.06 2.76
CA TYR A 519 -12.86 15.77 4.12
C TYR A 519 -13.70 14.67 4.77
N SER A 520 -15.03 14.79 4.70
CA SER A 520 -15.96 13.76 5.22
C SER A 520 -15.79 12.42 4.51
N ILE A 521 -15.66 12.39 3.18
CA ILE A 521 -15.40 11.15 2.43
C ILE A 521 -14.10 10.48 2.87
N PHE A 522 -13.02 11.25 3.08
CA PHE A 522 -11.74 10.68 3.51
C PHE A 522 -11.76 10.21 4.98
N CYS A 523 -12.51 10.88 5.86
CA CYS A 523 -12.79 10.42 7.22
C CYS A 523 -13.65 9.14 7.24
N PHE A 524 -14.78 9.11 6.54
CA PHE A 524 -15.66 7.92 6.49
C PHE A 524 -15.06 6.73 5.71
N LYS A 525 -14.12 6.97 4.77
CA LYS A 525 -13.30 5.88 4.18
C LYS A 525 -12.20 5.38 5.10
N SER A 526 -11.92 6.06 6.22
CA SER A 526 -11.17 5.50 7.35
C SER A 526 -12.03 4.49 8.14
N ASP A 527 -13.35 4.73 8.24
CA ASP A 527 -14.33 3.90 8.95
C ASP A 527 -14.82 2.68 8.14
N GLN A 528 -13.92 2.01 7.42
CA GLN A 528 -14.16 0.61 7.08
C GLN A 528 -14.20 -0.22 8.37
N PRO A 529 -15.08 -1.25 8.47
CA PRO A 529 -15.26 -2.01 9.71
C PRO A 529 -13.93 -2.57 10.22
N ILE A 530 -13.83 -2.76 11.54
CA ILE A 530 -12.62 -3.20 12.26
C ILE A 530 -12.28 -4.67 11.97
N TYR A 531 -12.04 -4.99 10.70
CA TYR A 531 -11.19 -6.09 10.28
C TYR A 531 -9.75 -5.66 10.53
N TYR A 532 -9.07 -6.30 11.48
CA TYR A 532 -7.68 -6.04 11.83
C TYR A 532 -6.76 -6.11 10.60
N PRO A 533 -6.31 -4.98 10.01
CA PRO A 533 -5.20 -4.98 9.09
C PRO A 533 -3.97 -4.80 10.00
N ARG A 534 -3.45 -5.92 10.53
CA ARG A 534 -2.09 -5.94 11.05
C ARG A 534 -1.18 -5.33 9.98
N SER A 535 -0.07 -4.71 10.39
CA SER A 535 0.98 -4.27 9.47
C SER A 535 1.51 -5.47 8.67
N CYS A 536 0.84 -5.81 7.57
CA CYS A 536 1.17 -6.96 6.77
C CYS A 536 2.16 -6.54 5.68
N ARG A 537 3.45 -6.71 6.01
CA ARG A 537 4.23 -7.61 5.16
C ARG A 537 3.36 -8.85 4.99
N MET A 538 2.96 -9.15 3.76
CA MET A 538 2.16 -10.34 3.50
C MET A 538 2.84 -11.53 4.15
N SER A 539 2.06 -12.39 4.81
CA SER A 539 2.57 -13.67 5.29
C SER A 539 3.23 -14.46 4.16
N VAL A 540 4.16 -15.36 4.49
CA VAL A 540 4.73 -16.26 3.47
C VAL A 540 3.61 -17.07 2.80
N LEU A 541 2.55 -17.44 3.54
CA LEU A 541 1.33 -18.06 2.99
C LEU A 541 0.60 -17.16 1.97
N GLU A 542 0.40 -15.87 2.28
CA GLU A 542 -0.22 -14.92 1.36
C GLU A 542 0.67 -14.62 0.13
N GLN A 543 2.00 -14.62 0.29
CA GLN A 543 2.95 -14.50 -0.82
C GLN A 543 2.87 -15.73 -1.73
N LEU A 544 2.88 -16.92 -1.13
CA LEU A 544 2.80 -18.20 -1.83
C LEU A 544 1.51 -18.31 -2.67
N LYS A 545 0.35 -17.95 -2.10
CA LYS A 545 -0.95 -17.96 -2.79
C LYS A 545 -1.02 -17.06 -4.04
N LYS A 546 -0.05 -16.17 -4.28
CA LYS A 546 0.01 -15.37 -5.52
C LYS A 546 0.73 -16.05 -6.68
N VAL A 547 1.57 -17.05 -6.40
CA VAL A 547 2.51 -17.64 -7.38
C VAL A 547 2.41 -19.16 -7.46
N THR A 548 1.68 -19.77 -6.54
CA THR A 548 1.54 -21.22 -6.38
C THR A 548 0.12 -21.52 -5.87
N THR A 549 -0.49 -22.58 -6.38
CA THR A 549 -1.78 -23.05 -5.86
C THR A 549 -1.58 -23.76 -4.52
N VAL A 550 -2.15 -23.22 -3.44
CA VAL A 550 -2.02 -23.83 -2.11
C VAL A 550 -3.09 -24.88 -1.90
N VAL A 551 -2.64 -26.08 -1.55
CA VAL A 551 -3.44 -27.29 -1.30
C VAL A 551 -3.26 -27.68 0.16
N ALA A 552 -4.33 -28.15 0.82
CA ALA A 552 -4.23 -28.61 2.22
C ALA A 552 -4.09 -30.13 2.30
N ASP A 553 -3.07 -30.60 3.01
CA ASP A 553 -2.82 -32.04 3.26
C ASP A 553 -3.47 -32.45 4.60
N THR A 554 -4.80 -32.62 4.59
CA THR A 554 -5.56 -32.98 5.79
C THR A 554 -6.96 -33.54 5.50
N GLY A 555 -7.44 -34.40 6.41
CA GLY A 555 -8.87 -34.75 6.51
C GLY A 555 -9.67 -33.84 7.46
N ASP A 556 -9.04 -32.85 8.11
CA ASP A 556 -9.72 -31.94 9.05
C ASP A 556 -10.33 -30.72 8.34
N PHE A 557 -11.65 -30.72 8.21
CA PHE A 557 -12.41 -29.63 7.58
C PHE A 557 -12.26 -28.28 8.27
N ASN A 558 -11.94 -28.24 9.57
CA ASN A 558 -11.77 -26.97 10.29
C ASN A 558 -10.48 -26.28 9.82
N ALA A 559 -9.39 -27.03 9.67
CA ALA A 559 -8.14 -26.52 9.11
C ALA A 559 -8.33 -26.04 7.66
N ILE A 560 -9.14 -26.76 6.86
CA ILE A 560 -9.46 -26.35 5.49
C ILE A 560 -10.25 -25.02 5.49
N LYS A 561 -11.27 -24.87 6.36
CA LYS A 561 -12.03 -23.63 6.54
C LYS A 561 -11.17 -22.46 7.03
N GLU A 562 -10.20 -22.72 7.91
CA GLU A 562 -9.26 -21.73 8.45
C GLU A 562 -8.33 -21.19 7.35
N PHE A 563 -7.62 -22.09 6.66
CA PHE A 563 -6.58 -21.69 5.71
C PHE A 563 -7.08 -21.40 4.30
N LYS A 564 -8.30 -21.81 3.92
CA LYS A 564 -8.93 -21.56 2.60
C LYS A 564 -8.00 -21.93 1.43
N PRO A 565 -7.64 -23.21 1.26
CA PRO A 565 -6.88 -23.70 0.12
C PRO A 565 -7.76 -23.75 -1.15
N THR A 566 -7.15 -24.01 -2.31
CA THR A 566 -7.89 -24.23 -3.56
C THR A 566 -8.33 -25.69 -3.70
N ASP A 567 -7.37 -26.61 -3.57
CA ASP A 567 -7.57 -28.07 -3.60
C ASP A 567 -7.28 -28.65 -2.20
N ALA A 568 -7.58 -29.93 -1.97
CA ALA A 568 -7.12 -30.66 -0.78
C ALA A 568 -6.70 -32.10 -1.10
N THR A 569 -5.80 -32.67 -0.29
CA THR A 569 -5.34 -34.06 -0.41
C THR A 569 -5.70 -34.88 0.83
N THR A 570 -6.24 -36.07 0.58
CA THR A 570 -6.34 -37.13 1.60
C THR A 570 -5.35 -38.26 1.29
N ASN A 571 -5.19 -39.16 2.26
CA ASN A 571 -4.49 -40.44 2.18
C ASN A 571 -4.96 -41.31 3.37
N PRO A 572 -4.65 -42.62 3.42
CA PRO A 572 -5.10 -43.49 4.51
C PRO A 572 -4.69 -43.02 5.91
N SER A 573 -3.49 -42.47 6.08
CA SER A 573 -3.02 -41.91 7.36
C SER A 573 -3.84 -40.71 7.81
N LEU A 574 -4.23 -39.82 6.89
CA LEU A 574 -5.04 -38.63 7.18
C LEU A 574 -6.50 -38.97 7.50
N ILE A 575 -7.10 -39.94 6.81
CA ILE A 575 -8.45 -40.42 7.15
C ILE A 575 -8.45 -41.16 8.49
N LEU A 576 -7.41 -41.96 8.79
CA LEU A 576 -7.23 -42.60 10.09
C LEU A 576 -7.03 -41.58 11.24
N ALA A 577 -6.35 -40.46 10.97
CA ALA A 577 -6.20 -39.39 11.94
C ALA A 577 -7.54 -38.67 12.19
N ALA A 578 -8.30 -38.41 11.13
CA ALA A 578 -9.61 -37.77 11.23
C ALA A 578 -10.68 -38.66 11.86
N SER A 579 -10.75 -39.96 11.53
CA SER A 579 -11.77 -40.88 12.05
C SER A 579 -11.73 -41.07 13.58
N LYS A 580 -10.58 -40.79 14.20
CA LYS A 580 -10.40 -40.78 15.67
C LYS A 580 -10.97 -39.53 16.35
N MET A 581 -11.40 -38.51 15.59
CA MET A 581 -12.00 -37.30 16.14
C MET A 581 -13.53 -37.46 16.27
N GLU A 582 -14.06 -37.26 17.47
CA GLU A 582 -15.50 -37.41 17.78
C GLU A 582 -16.42 -36.62 16.84
N LYS A 583 -16.01 -35.41 16.44
CA LYS A 583 -16.72 -34.55 15.47
C LYS A 583 -16.98 -35.21 14.10
N TYR A 584 -16.24 -36.26 13.73
CA TYR A 584 -16.39 -36.99 12.46
C TYR A 584 -17.04 -38.37 12.62
N ALA A 585 -17.47 -38.74 13.83
CA ALA A 585 -18.28 -39.92 14.07
C ALA A 585 -19.58 -39.99 13.22
N PRO A 586 -20.27 -38.88 12.84
CA PRO A 586 -21.40 -38.95 11.91
C PRO A 586 -21.03 -39.54 10.53
N LEU A 587 -19.85 -39.22 10.00
CA LEU A 587 -19.40 -39.72 8.68
C LEU A 587 -19.06 -41.21 8.74
N MET A 588 -18.45 -41.65 9.85
CA MET A 588 -18.25 -43.08 10.14
C MET A 588 -19.60 -43.81 10.13
N LYS A 589 -20.60 -43.28 10.84
CA LYS A 589 -21.95 -43.86 10.91
C LYS A 589 -22.64 -43.90 9.54
N GLU A 590 -22.51 -42.86 8.70
CA GLU A 590 -23.02 -42.85 7.33
C GLU A 590 -22.38 -43.96 6.48
N ALA A 591 -21.05 -44.10 6.52
CA ALA A 591 -20.33 -45.13 5.78
C ALA A 591 -20.71 -46.55 6.21
N ILE A 592 -20.87 -46.78 7.51
CA ILE A 592 -21.31 -48.05 8.09
C ILE A 592 -22.77 -48.38 7.71
N ALA A 593 -23.67 -47.40 7.79
CA ALA A 593 -25.08 -47.59 7.43
C ALA A 593 -25.21 -47.96 5.94
N TYR A 594 -24.51 -47.24 5.05
CA TYR A 594 -24.45 -47.55 3.63
C TYR A 594 -23.87 -48.95 3.35
N ALA A 595 -22.81 -49.34 4.05
CA ALA A 595 -22.22 -50.67 3.91
C ALA A 595 -23.16 -51.78 4.37
N LYS A 596 -23.91 -51.59 5.46
CA LYS A 596 -24.94 -52.54 5.92
C LYS A 596 -26.10 -52.66 4.93
N GLU A 597 -26.51 -51.54 4.31
CA GLU A 597 -27.58 -51.53 3.31
C GLU A 597 -27.16 -52.20 1.99
N LYS A 598 -25.99 -51.82 1.42
CA LYS A 598 -25.49 -52.34 0.13
C LYS A 598 -24.66 -53.62 0.23
N GLY A 599 -24.40 -54.07 1.46
CA GLY A 599 -23.68 -55.29 1.79
C GLY A 599 -24.58 -56.51 2.03
N ALA A 600 -25.90 -56.38 1.90
CA ALA A 600 -26.82 -57.50 2.06
C ALA A 600 -26.45 -58.66 1.10
N GLY A 601 -26.16 -59.84 1.67
CA GLY A 601 -25.72 -61.02 0.93
C GLY A 601 -24.23 -61.08 0.55
N LYS A 602 -23.40 -60.12 1.00
CA LYS A 602 -21.94 -60.11 0.79
C LYS A 602 -21.17 -60.70 1.98
N THR A 603 -19.92 -61.07 1.77
CA THR A 603 -19.03 -61.51 2.86
C THR A 603 -18.66 -60.35 3.80
N PRO A 604 -18.32 -60.61 5.08
CA PRO A 604 -17.91 -59.55 6.02
C PRO A 604 -16.78 -58.66 5.48
N GLU A 605 -15.84 -59.24 4.74
CA GLU A 605 -14.72 -58.54 4.10
C GLU A 605 -15.20 -57.58 3.01
N GLN A 606 -16.16 -57.99 2.18
CA GLN A 606 -16.77 -57.14 1.15
C GLN A 606 -17.64 -56.03 1.75
N VAL A 607 -18.29 -56.28 2.89
CA VAL A 607 -19.03 -55.23 3.63
C VAL A 607 -18.04 -54.21 4.23
N LEU A 608 -16.93 -54.67 4.78
CA LEU A 608 -15.85 -53.81 5.28
C LEU A 608 -15.23 -52.97 4.16
N GLU A 609 -14.98 -53.55 2.99
CA GLU A 609 -14.48 -52.83 1.82
C GLU A 609 -15.44 -51.73 1.36
N LEU A 610 -16.75 -52.01 1.28
CA LEU A 610 -17.78 -51.00 0.99
C LEU A 610 -17.80 -49.86 2.01
N ALA A 611 -17.63 -50.19 3.30
CA ALA A 611 -17.57 -49.19 4.37
C ALA A 611 -16.33 -48.29 4.24
N MET A 612 -15.18 -48.89 3.91
CA MET A 612 -13.91 -48.17 3.71
C MET A 612 -13.97 -47.24 2.49
N ASP A 613 -14.41 -47.73 1.33
CA ASP A 613 -14.57 -46.91 0.13
C ASP A 613 -15.54 -45.74 0.38
N ARG A 614 -16.72 -46.04 0.94
CA ARG A 614 -17.72 -45.01 1.24
C ARG A 614 -17.20 -43.98 2.24
N LEU A 615 -16.41 -44.38 3.23
CA LEU A 615 -15.82 -43.46 4.20
C LEU A 615 -14.92 -42.43 3.52
N PHE A 616 -14.03 -42.86 2.62
CA PHE A 616 -13.16 -41.96 1.86
C PHE A 616 -13.97 -41.02 0.96
N VAL A 617 -15.01 -41.54 0.31
CA VAL A 617 -15.93 -40.75 -0.55
C VAL A 617 -16.69 -39.69 0.26
N VAL A 618 -17.22 -40.03 1.44
CA VAL A 618 -17.96 -39.09 2.31
C VAL A 618 -17.03 -38.01 2.86
N PHE A 619 -15.82 -38.37 3.29
CA PHE A 619 -14.80 -37.38 3.68
C PHE A 619 -14.46 -36.43 2.51
N GLY A 620 -14.27 -36.95 1.29
CA GLY A 620 -13.99 -36.12 0.12
C GLY A 620 -15.15 -35.21 -0.26
N LYS A 621 -16.40 -35.67 -0.17
CA LYS A 621 -17.61 -34.84 -0.36
C LYS A 621 -17.63 -33.66 0.62
N GLU A 622 -17.42 -33.91 1.92
CA GLU A 622 -17.44 -32.83 2.92
C GLU A 622 -16.24 -31.88 2.80
N ILE A 623 -15.11 -32.33 2.26
CA ILE A 623 -14.01 -31.47 1.83
C ILE A 623 -14.44 -30.59 0.65
N LEU A 624 -15.09 -31.14 -0.38
CA LEU A 624 -15.55 -30.41 -1.56
C LEU A 624 -16.61 -29.35 -1.24
N ASN A 625 -17.41 -29.54 -0.20
CA ASN A 625 -18.34 -28.53 0.34
C ASN A 625 -17.64 -27.26 0.84
N VAL A 626 -16.33 -27.31 1.13
CA VAL A 626 -15.56 -26.21 1.74
C VAL A 626 -14.38 -25.71 0.90
N ILE A 627 -14.11 -26.31 -0.27
CA ILE A 627 -13.07 -25.86 -1.23
C ILE A 627 -13.67 -25.56 -2.61
N PRO A 628 -13.09 -24.61 -3.38
CA PRO A 628 -13.54 -24.34 -4.74
C PRO A 628 -13.04 -25.37 -5.77
N GLY A 629 -11.91 -26.03 -5.49
CA GLY A 629 -11.22 -26.94 -6.41
C GLY A 629 -11.38 -28.42 -6.07
N ARG A 630 -10.35 -29.21 -6.32
CA ARG A 630 -10.41 -30.68 -6.35
C ARG A 630 -10.04 -31.32 -5.02
N VAL A 631 -10.56 -32.52 -4.75
CA VAL A 631 -10.07 -33.39 -3.67
C VAL A 631 -9.32 -34.59 -4.24
N SER A 632 -8.14 -34.89 -3.70
CA SER A 632 -7.46 -36.17 -3.99
C SER A 632 -7.93 -37.26 -3.04
N THR A 633 -8.38 -38.39 -3.61
CA THR A 633 -8.82 -39.59 -2.87
C THR A 633 -7.94 -40.75 -3.30
N GLU A 634 -7.28 -41.41 -2.35
CA GLU A 634 -6.29 -42.45 -2.63
C GLU A 634 -6.95 -43.84 -2.72
N VAL A 635 -6.56 -44.62 -3.72
CA VAL A 635 -6.94 -46.04 -3.77
C VAL A 635 -6.23 -46.80 -2.65
N ASP A 636 -6.70 -48.02 -2.35
CA ASP A 636 -6.02 -48.89 -1.41
C ASP A 636 -4.57 -49.17 -1.87
N ALA A 637 -3.60 -48.81 -1.02
CA ALA A 637 -2.18 -48.99 -1.27
C ALA A 637 -1.79 -50.47 -1.50
N ARG A 638 -2.59 -51.45 -1.04
CA ARG A 638 -2.38 -52.88 -1.35
C ARG A 638 -2.50 -53.18 -2.86
N LEU A 639 -3.19 -52.33 -3.64
CA LEU A 639 -3.36 -52.48 -5.09
C LEU A 639 -2.21 -51.89 -5.92
N SER A 640 -1.21 -51.27 -5.28
CA SER A 640 -0.13 -50.51 -5.97
C SER A 640 0.67 -51.29 -7.02
N PHE A 641 0.60 -52.63 -7.03
CA PHE A 641 1.30 -53.50 -7.99
C PHE A 641 0.32 -54.29 -8.89
N ASN A 642 -0.94 -53.88 -8.98
CA ASN A 642 -1.96 -54.47 -9.85
C ASN A 642 -2.71 -53.32 -10.57
N ALA A 643 -2.48 -53.20 -11.88
CA ALA A 643 -3.01 -52.08 -12.67
C ALA A 643 -4.52 -52.20 -12.87
N GLU A 644 -5.00 -53.39 -13.20
CA GLU A 644 -6.40 -53.72 -13.44
C GLU A 644 -7.25 -53.44 -12.19
N ALA A 645 -6.86 -54.01 -11.05
CA ALA A 645 -7.57 -53.78 -9.78
C ALA A 645 -7.52 -52.31 -9.33
N SER A 646 -6.42 -51.60 -9.63
CA SER A 646 -6.33 -50.15 -9.38
C SER A 646 -7.31 -49.35 -10.24
N ILE A 647 -7.50 -49.73 -11.52
CA ILE A 647 -8.50 -49.13 -12.41
C ILE A 647 -9.92 -49.42 -11.91
N GLU A 648 -10.23 -50.67 -11.56
CA GLU A 648 -11.54 -51.07 -11.05
C GLU A 648 -11.91 -50.32 -9.76
N LYS A 649 -10.99 -50.24 -8.80
CA LYS A 649 -11.17 -49.48 -7.56
C LYS A 649 -11.35 -47.98 -7.82
N ALA A 650 -10.54 -47.41 -8.71
CA ALA A 650 -10.67 -46.01 -9.11
C ALA A 650 -12.04 -45.68 -9.71
N LEU A 651 -12.53 -46.50 -10.63
CA LEU A 651 -13.85 -46.35 -11.25
C LEU A 651 -14.98 -46.53 -10.23
N SER A 652 -14.85 -47.46 -9.29
CA SER A 652 -15.81 -47.65 -8.18
C SER A 652 -15.90 -46.41 -7.27
N LEU A 653 -14.78 -45.78 -6.94
CA LEU A 653 -14.76 -44.54 -6.15
C LEU A 653 -15.43 -43.37 -6.91
N ILE A 654 -15.19 -43.24 -8.22
CA ILE A 654 -15.85 -42.22 -9.06
C ILE A 654 -17.37 -42.44 -9.12
N ASP A 655 -17.84 -43.67 -9.38
CA ASP A 655 -19.26 -44.01 -9.36
C ASP A 655 -19.92 -43.66 -8.01
N GLN A 656 -19.23 -43.88 -6.89
CA GLN A 656 -19.72 -43.51 -5.57
C GLN A 656 -19.78 -41.99 -5.34
N TYR A 657 -18.88 -41.20 -5.94
CA TYR A 657 -18.95 -39.72 -5.94
C TYR A 657 -20.11 -39.22 -6.81
N GLU A 658 -20.29 -39.78 -8.02
CA GLU A 658 -21.37 -39.41 -8.94
C GLU A 658 -22.74 -39.70 -8.32
N LYS A 659 -22.89 -40.83 -7.61
CA LYS A 659 -24.09 -41.17 -6.81
C LYS A 659 -24.36 -40.22 -5.63
N LEU A 660 -23.41 -39.38 -5.25
CA LEU A 660 -23.59 -38.30 -4.26
C LEU A 660 -23.71 -36.91 -4.93
N GLY A 661 -23.87 -36.85 -6.25
CA GLY A 661 -24.01 -35.60 -7.01
C GLY A 661 -22.68 -34.87 -7.27
N ILE A 662 -21.53 -35.53 -7.06
CA ILE A 662 -20.20 -34.96 -7.27
C ILE A 662 -19.65 -35.40 -8.62
N SER A 663 -19.38 -34.44 -9.50
CA SER A 663 -18.74 -34.70 -10.79
C SER A 663 -17.29 -35.15 -10.63
N LYS A 664 -16.86 -36.14 -11.42
CA LYS A 664 -15.47 -36.63 -11.48
C LYS A 664 -14.42 -35.54 -11.75
N GLU A 665 -14.80 -34.42 -12.39
CA GLU A 665 -13.94 -33.26 -12.63
C GLU A 665 -13.44 -32.59 -11.32
N ARG A 666 -14.16 -32.81 -10.21
CA ARG A 666 -13.77 -32.34 -8.86
C ARG A 666 -12.89 -33.35 -8.12
N ILE A 667 -12.61 -34.52 -8.68
CA ILE A 667 -11.88 -35.62 -8.03
C ILE A 667 -10.52 -35.82 -8.70
N LEU A 668 -9.50 -36.11 -7.89
CA LEU A 668 -8.25 -36.70 -8.34
C LEU A 668 -8.11 -38.09 -7.72
N ILE A 669 -8.12 -39.15 -8.53
CA ILE A 669 -7.79 -40.49 -8.04
C ILE A 669 -6.29 -40.55 -7.81
N LYS A 670 -5.90 -40.89 -6.57
CA LYS A 670 -4.52 -40.86 -6.14
C LYS A 670 -3.95 -42.28 -6.09
N LEU A 671 -2.82 -42.47 -6.76
CA LEU A 671 -2.19 -43.77 -7.05
C LEU A 671 -0.70 -43.70 -6.71
N ALA A 672 -0.13 -44.77 -6.15
CA ALA A 672 1.31 -44.83 -5.96
C ALA A 672 2.06 -44.83 -7.31
N SER A 673 3.20 -44.16 -7.38
CA SER A 673 4.01 -44.01 -8.61
C SER A 673 4.88 -45.26 -8.89
N THR A 674 4.29 -46.44 -8.75
CA THR A 674 4.82 -47.70 -9.29
C THR A 674 4.64 -47.74 -10.80
N TRP A 675 5.28 -48.69 -11.50
CA TRP A 675 5.05 -48.85 -12.94
C TRP A 675 3.58 -49.19 -13.23
N GLU A 676 3.03 -50.11 -12.45
CA GLU A 676 1.66 -50.61 -12.55
C GLU A 676 0.64 -49.48 -12.26
N GLY A 677 0.91 -48.64 -11.25
CA GLY A 677 0.10 -47.46 -10.93
C GLY A 677 0.13 -46.39 -12.02
N ILE A 678 1.28 -46.17 -12.68
CA ILE A 678 1.39 -45.26 -13.84
C ILE A 678 0.59 -45.79 -15.03
N GLN A 679 0.62 -47.10 -15.29
CA GLN A 679 -0.15 -47.73 -16.38
C GLN A 679 -1.66 -47.75 -16.09
N ALA A 680 -2.07 -47.89 -14.82
CA ALA A 680 -3.44 -47.67 -14.38
C ALA A 680 -3.89 -46.24 -14.64
N ALA A 681 -3.11 -45.25 -14.19
CA ALA A 681 -3.41 -43.82 -14.40
C ALA A 681 -3.48 -43.44 -15.89
N LYS A 682 -2.57 -43.95 -16.72
CA LYS A 682 -2.62 -43.80 -18.18
C LYS A 682 -3.95 -44.26 -18.77
N THR A 683 -4.47 -45.38 -18.28
CA THR A 683 -5.76 -45.95 -18.74
C THR A 683 -6.94 -45.12 -18.24
N LEU A 684 -6.93 -44.72 -16.97
CA LEU A 684 -7.96 -43.86 -16.35
C LEU A 684 -8.09 -42.51 -17.07
N GLU A 685 -6.97 -41.83 -17.31
CA GLU A 685 -6.94 -40.54 -18.00
C GLU A 685 -7.37 -40.68 -19.47
N SER A 686 -6.80 -41.64 -20.22
CA SER A 686 -7.00 -41.72 -21.67
C SER A 686 -8.29 -42.40 -22.12
N LYS A 687 -8.82 -43.37 -21.37
CA LYS A 687 -10.05 -44.11 -21.74
C LYS A 687 -11.29 -43.67 -20.97
N HIS A 688 -11.14 -43.24 -19.72
CA HIS A 688 -12.27 -42.94 -18.82
C HIS A 688 -12.41 -41.44 -18.50
N GLY A 689 -11.39 -40.61 -18.82
CA GLY A 689 -11.35 -39.21 -18.42
C GLY A 689 -11.43 -39.07 -16.90
N VAL A 690 -10.68 -39.89 -16.17
CA VAL A 690 -10.57 -39.87 -14.70
C VAL A 690 -9.20 -39.32 -14.33
N HIS A 691 -9.20 -38.12 -13.77
CA HIS A 691 -7.97 -37.39 -13.47
C HIS A 691 -7.21 -38.00 -12.30
N CYS A 692 -5.89 -38.13 -12.47
CA CYS A 692 -5.02 -38.87 -11.57
C CYS A 692 -3.98 -37.97 -10.86
N ASN A 693 -3.69 -38.32 -9.61
CA ASN A 693 -2.62 -37.76 -8.78
C ASN A 693 -1.61 -38.86 -8.44
N MET A 694 -0.44 -38.85 -9.11
CA MET A 694 0.59 -39.85 -8.87
C MET A 694 1.44 -39.50 -7.66
N THR A 695 1.28 -40.24 -6.57
CA THR A 695 1.88 -40.00 -5.25
C THR A 695 3.05 -40.94 -4.97
N LEU A 696 3.77 -40.75 -3.86
CA LEU A 696 4.97 -41.52 -3.51
C LEU A 696 6.03 -41.47 -4.63
N LEU A 697 6.20 -40.28 -5.22
CA LEU A 697 7.17 -40.02 -6.26
C LEU A 697 8.46 -39.49 -5.64
N PHE A 698 9.58 -40.16 -5.93
CA PHE A 698 10.88 -39.93 -5.29
C PHE A 698 12.01 -39.71 -6.31
N ASN A 699 12.04 -40.43 -7.43
CA ASN A 699 13.05 -40.24 -8.49
C ASN A 699 12.52 -39.47 -9.71
N PHE A 700 13.42 -39.17 -10.64
CA PHE A 700 13.13 -38.36 -11.83
C PHE A 700 12.38 -39.16 -12.90
N GLU A 701 12.70 -40.43 -13.06
CA GLU A 701 12.17 -41.31 -14.10
C GLU A 701 10.71 -41.68 -13.83
N GLN A 702 10.28 -41.74 -12.57
CA GLN A 702 8.86 -41.77 -12.20
C GLN A 702 8.13 -40.53 -12.73
N ALA A 703 8.70 -39.33 -12.61
CA ALA A 703 8.07 -38.12 -13.14
C ALA A 703 8.00 -38.16 -14.68
N VAL A 704 9.08 -38.53 -15.36
CA VAL A 704 9.05 -38.62 -16.83
C VAL A 704 8.01 -39.64 -17.31
N ALA A 705 7.97 -40.84 -16.72
CA ALA A 705 6.96 -41.85 -17.05
C ALA A 705 5.52 -41.35 -16.78
N CYS A 706 5.27 -40.64 -15.67
CA CYS A 706 3.99 -39.99 -15.40
C CYS A 706 3.61 -38.95 -16.48
N ALA A 707 4.57 -38.15 -16.91
CA ALA A 707 4.36 -37.10 -17.92
C ALA A 707 4.11 -37.69 -19.33
N GLU A 708 4.80 -38.78 -19.68
CA GLU A 708 4.59 -39.54 -20.92
C GLU A 708 3.28 -40.34 -20.90
N ALA A 709 2.83 -40.79 -19.73
CA ALA A 709 1.48 -41.30 -19.48
C ALA A 709 0.38 -40.22 -19.51
N LYS A 710 0.75 -38.93 -19.58
CA LYS A 710 -0.13 -37.76 -19.58
C LYS A 710 -1.05 -37.64 -18.36
N VAL A 711 -0.59 -38.07 -17.19
CA VAL A 711 -1.36 -37.90 -15.94
C VAL A 711 -1.59 -36.42 -15.63
N THR A 712 -2.69 -36.10 -14.98
CA THR A 712 -3.08 -34.71 -14.66
C THR A 712 -2.11 -34.07 -13.68
N LEU A 713 -1.70 -34.79 -12.64
CA LEU A 713 -0.91 -34.25 -11.54
C LEU A 713 0.05 -35.30 -10.96
N ILE A 714 1.23 -34.85 -10.53
CA ILE A 714 2.18 -35.64 -9.72
C ILE A 714 2.42 -34.99 -8.36
N SER A 715 2.63 -35.83 -7.34
CA SER A 715 2.99 -35.45 -5.97
C SER A 715 4.39 -35.95 -5.60
N PRO A 716 5.48 -35.26 -6.00
CA PRO A 716 6.84 -35.53 -5.50
C PRO A 716 6.96 -35.20 -4.02
N PHE A 717 7.56 -36.12 -3.24
CA PHE A 717 7.66 -36.00 -1.78
C PHE A 717 9.01 -35.37 -1.40
N VAL A 718 8.98 -34.21 -0.73
CA VAL A 718 10.18 -33.45 -0.38
C VAL A 718 10.81 -33.97 0.90
N GLY A 719 10.11 -33.82 2.03
CA GLY A 719 10.68 -34.10 3.34
C GLY A 719 11.03 -35.56 3.59
N ARG A 720 10.40 -36.53 2.89
CA ARG A 720 10.80 -37.95 2.96
C ARG A 720 12.12 -38.24 2.25
N ILE A 721 12.50 -37.44 1.25
CA ILE A 721 13.84 -37.50 0.63
C ILE A 721 14.85 -36.97 1.65
N MET A 722 14.61 -35.79 2.24
CA MET A 722 15.46 -35.23 3.30
C MET A 722 15.64 -36.23 4.47
N ASP A 723 14.57 -36.86 4.96
CA ASP A 723 14.65 -37.88 6.03
C ASP A 723 15.64 -39.01 5.71
N TRP A 724 15.66 -39.48 4.45
CA TRP A 724 16.56 -40.55 4.02
C TRP A 724 18.02 -40.10 3.99
N PHE A 725 18.29 -38.91 3.43
CA PHE A 725 19.64 -38.35 3.36
C PHE A 725 20.19 -37.99 4.75
N VAL A 726 19.35 -37.43 5.64
CA VAL A 726 19.71 -37.16 7.04
C VAL A 726 20.00 -38.47 7.80
N LYS A 727 19.31 -39.57 7.49
CA LYS A 727 19.60 -40.88 8.08
C LYS A 727 20.93 -41.44 7.57
N ASN A 728 21.11 -41.50 6.26
CA ASN A 728 22.13 -42.33 5.60
C ASN A 728 23.40 -41.59 5.14
N THR A 729 23.49 -40.27 5.31
CA THR A 729 24.71 -39.47 5.00
C THR A 729 25.17 -38.64 6.19
N ASP A 730 26.41 -38.15 6.19
CA ASP A 730 26.94 -37.32 7.29
C ASP A 730 26.24 -35.96 7.43
N LYS A 731 25.58 -35.47 6.36
CA LYS A 731 24.90 -34.18 6.37
C LYS A 731 23.55 -34.27 7.06
N LYS A 732 23.48 -33.76 8.29
CA LYS A 732 22.27 -33.81 9.14
C LYS A 732 21.39 -32.55 9.10
N LYS A 733 21.78 -31.52 8.35
CA LYS A 733 21.04 -30.25 8.20
C LYS A 733 21.10 -29.78 6.76
N TYR A 734 19.98 -29.28 6.28
CA TYR A 734 19.78 -28.77 4.93
C TYR A 734 19.10 -27.39 5.00
N ASP A 735 19.34 -26.56 3.99
CA ASP A 735 18.62 -25.31 3.78
C ASP A 735 17.75 -25.37 2.52
N ARG A 736 17.01 -24.29 2.24
CA ARG A 736 16.10 -24.21 1.08
C ARG A 736 16.78 -24.24 -0.31
N HIS A 737 18.11 -24.26 -0.38
CA HIS A 737 18.90 -24.31 -1.61
C HIS A 737 19.59 -25.66 -1.79
N ASP A 738 19.98 -26.31 -0.69
CA ASP A 738 20.77 -27.54 -0.70
C ASP A 738 20.01 -28.81 -0.27
N ASP A 739 18.74 -28.69 0.11
CA ASP A 739 17.84 -29.82 0.41
C ASP A 739 17.61 -30.74 -0.82
N PRO A 740 17.81 -32.07 -0.69
CA PRO A 740 17.74 -33.01 -1.81
C PRO A 740 16.30 -33.20 -2.34
N GLY A 741 15.28 -33.03 -1.50
CA GLY A 741 13.88 -33.07 -1.93
C GLY A 741 13.48 -31.82 -2.72
N VAL A 742 13.90 -30.64 -2.27
CA VAL A 742 13.75 -29.37 -3.00
C VAL A 742 14.46 -29.44 -4.35
N GLN A 743 15.68 -29.99 -4.39
CA GLN A 743 16.43 -30.20 -5.64
C GLN A 743 15.72 -31.19 -6.58
N SER A 744 15.18 -32.31 -6.07
CA SER A 744 14.42 -33.28 -6.86
C SER A 744 13.20 -32.63 -7.52
N VAL A 745 12.36 -31.91 -6.76
CA VAL A 745 11.21 -31.17 -7.31
C VAL A 745 11.66 -30.11 -8.31
N THR A 746 12.72 -29.38 -8.01
CA THR A 746 13.27 -28.34 -8.91
C THR A 746 13.71 -28.93 -10.24
N ARG A 747 14.37 -30.10 -10.24
CA ARG A 747 14.75 -30.84 -11.46
C ARG A 747 13.51 -31.25 -12.26
N ILE A 748 12.50 -31.83 -11.61
CA ILE A 748 11.24 -32.27 -12.23
C ILE A 748 10.47 -31.09 -12.84
N PHE A 749 10.25 -30.02 -12.09
CA PHE A 749 9.57 -28.81 -12.56
C PHE A 749 10.27 -28.23 -13.79
N ASN A 750 11.60 -28.09 -13.74
CA ASN A 750 12.37 -27.54 -14.85
C ASN A 750 12.24 -28.39 -16.13
N TYR A 751 12.32 -29.73 -16.02
CA TYR A 751 12.11 -30.64 -17.15
C TYR A 751 10.71 -30.52 -17.74
N TYR A 752 9.68 -30.50 -16.88
CA TYR A 752 8.29 -30.39 -17.30
C TYR A 752 8.02 -29.11 -18.09
N LYS A 753 8.49 -27.96 -17.59
CA LYS A 753 8.31 -26.67 -18.28
C LYS A 753 9.17 -26.58 -19.54
N LYS A 754 10.37 -27.16 -19.57
CA LYS A 754 11.25 -27.21 -20.75
C LYS A 754 10.59 -27.91 -21.94
N TYR A 755 9.92 -29.04 -21.69
CA TYR A 755 9.27 -29.85 -22.74
C TYR A 755 7.76 -29.59 -22.88
N GLY A 756 7.21 -28.62 -22.16
CA GLY A 756 5.80 -28.23 -22.27
C GLY A 756 4.79 -29.27 -21.77
N TYR A 757 5.23 -30.23 -20.94
CA TYR A 757 4.35 -31.22 -20.33
C TYR A 757 3.25 -30.54 -19.51
N LYS A 758 2.00 -31.05 -19.64
CA LYS A 758 0.81 -30.45 -19.01
C LYS A 758 0.54 -30.97 -17.59
N THR A 759 1.12 -32.11 -17.23
CA THR A 759 1.09 -32.67 -15.88
C THR A 759 1.53 -31.62 -14.86
N GLN A 760 0.70 -31.39 -13.85
CA GLN A 760 0.94 -30.41 -12.81
C GLN A 760 1.92 -30.96 -11.76
N VAL A 761 2.87 -30.13 -11.31
CA VAL A 761 3.82 -30.50 -10.24
C VAL A 761 3.33 -30.00 -8.88
N MET A 762 2.93 -30.91 -7.99
CA MET A 762 2.46 -30.60 -6.64
C MET A 762 3.40 -31.16 -5.57
N ALA A 763 4.41 -30.41 -5.15
CA ALA A 763 5.30 -30.93 -4.11
C ALA A 763 4.57 -31.13 -2.77
N ALA A 764 4.96 -32.19 -2.06
CA ALA A 764 4.23 -32.76 -0.93
C ALA A 764 5.16 -33.23 0.21
N SER A 765 4.57 -33.57 1.36
CA SER A 765 5.25 -34.22 2.50
C SER A 765 6.42 -33.44 3.10
N PHE A 766 6.27 -32.13 3.24
CA PHE A 766 7.22 -31.22 3.91
C PHE A 766 7.47 -31.58 5.39
N ARG A 767 8.68 -31.32 5.89
CA ARG A 767 9.06 -31.27 7.31
C ARG A 767 9.04 -29.85 7.87
N ASN A 768 9.36 -28.84 7.07
CA ASN A 768 9.59 -27.47 7.55
C ASN A 768 9.15 -26.41 6.52
N THR A 769 9.18 -25.14 6.92
CA THR A 769 8.78 -24.02 6.03
C THR A 769 9.86 -23.63 5.02
N GLU A 770 11.13 -23.97 5.26
CA GLU A 770 12.24 -23.64 4.36
C GLU A 770 12.14 -24.41 3.04
N GLU A 771 11.82 -25.71 3.09
CA GLU A 771 11.52 -26.52 1.89
C GLU A 771 10.42 -25.88 1.02
N ILE A 772 9.35 -25.38 1.65
CA ILE A 772 8.20 -24.75 0.98
C ILE A 772 8.63 -23.42 0.33
N LYS A 773 9.45 -22.63 1.02
CA LYS A 773 10.02 -21.38 0.50
C LYS A 773 10.97 -21.63 -0.67
N GLY A 774 11.76 -22.71 -0.62
CA GLY A 774 12.64 -23.16 -1.70
C GLY A 774 11.90 -23.53 -2.98
N LEU A 775 10.61 -23.87 -2.89
CA LEU A 775 9.74 -24.26 -4.01
C LEU A 775 8.67 -23.22 -4.35
N MET A 776 8.82 -21.99 -3.87
CA MET A 776 7.89 -20.89 -4.20
C MET A 776 7.86 -20.63 -5.72
N GLY A 777 6.68 -20.77 -6.33
CA GLY A 777 6.50 -20.73 -7.80
C GLY A 777 6.26 -22.09 -8.46
N CYS A 778 6.26 -23.20 -7.70
CA CYS A 778 5.74 -24.49 -8.16
C CYS A 778 4.24 -24.37 -8.52
N ASP A 779 3.71 -25.25 -9.39
CA ASP A 779 2.31 -25.18 -9.85
C ASP A 779 1.33 -25.28 -8.67
N LEU A 780 1.55 -26.29 -7.82
CA LEU A 780 0.84 -26.50 -6.57
C LEU A 780 1.84 -26.89 -5.46
N LEU A 781 1.45 -26.70 -4.20
CA LEU A 781 2.12 -27.31 -3.04
C LEU A 781 1.03 -27.79 -2.07
N THR A 782 1.10 -29.05 -1.64
CA THR A 782 0.19 -29.58 -0.60
C THR A 782 0.86 -29.58 0.77
N ILE A 783 0.27 -28.84 1.70
CA ILE A 783 0.91 -28.40 2.93
C ILE A 783 0.03 -28.79 4.13
N SER A 784 0.66 -29.34 5.18
CA SER A 784 -0.04 -29.72 6.40
C SER A 784 -0.57 -28.48 7.16
N PRO A 785 -1.66 -28.59 7.94
CA PRO A 785 -2.20 -27.48 8.73
C PRO A 785 -1.18 -26.81 9.66
N ALA A 786 -0.26 -27.58 10.23
CA ALA A 786 0.79 -27.04 11.10
C ALA A 786 1.76 -26.11 10.35
N LEU A 787 2.18 -26.50 9.13
CA LEU A 787 3.06 -25.67 8.30
C LEU A 787 2.29 -24.51 7.65
N LEU A 788 1.01 -24.69 7.27
CA LEU A 788 0.14 -23.59 6.83
C LEU A 788 0.02 -22.51 7.92
N LYS A 789 -0.15 -22.90 9.19
CA LYS A 789 -0.17 -21.98 10.33
C LYS A 789 1.15 -21.22 10.45
N GLN A 790 2.29 -21.93 10.48
CA GLN A 790 3.61 -21.30 10.54
C GLN A 790 3.82 -20.30 9.39
N LEU A 791 3.48 -20.66 8.15
CA LEU A 791 3.59 -19.77 6.99
C LEU A 791 2.64 -18.56 7.04
N SER A 792 1.51 -18.64 7.74
CA SER A 792 0.58 -17.51 7.95
C SER A 792 1.11 -16.51 8.99
N GLU A 793 1.88 -17.01 9.95
CA GLU A 793 2.53 -16.24 11.02
C GLU A 793 3.86 -15.64 10.52
N ASP A 794 4.62 -16.36 9.70
CA ASP A 794 5.88 -15.95 9.07
C ASP A 794 5.71 -14.72 8.15
N LYS A 795 6.60 -13.73 8.29
CA LYS A 795 6.63 -12.44 7.59
C LYS A 795 7.93 -12.20 6.80
N GLU A 796 8.71 -13.24 6.56
CA GLU A 796 9.84 -13.20 5.62
C GLU A 796 9.37 -12.78 4.23
N VAL A 797 10.17 -11.99 3.49
CA VAL A 797 9.92 -11.69 2.07
C VAL A 797 10.69 -12.71 1.24
N VAL A 798 9.98 -13.61 0.58
CA VAL A 798 10.57 -14.77 -0.11
C VAL A 798 10.55 -14.53 -1.62
N SER A 799 11.67 -14.78 -2.28
CA SER A 799 11.76 -14.71 -3.74
C SER A 799 11.13 -15.94 -4.40
N VAL A 800 10.43 -15.74 -5.51
CA VAL A 800 9.95 -16.84 -6.37
C VAL A 800 11.16 -17.60 -6.93
N ALA A 801 11.34 -18.84 -6.46
CA ALA A 801 12.45 -19.72 -6.79
C ALA A 801 12.24 -20.46 -8.12
N LEU A 802 10.99 -20.84 -8.43
CA LEU A 802 10.64 -21.57 -9.65
C LEU A 802 9.85 -20.68 -10.60
N LYS A 803 10.32 -20.57 -11.85
CA LYS A 803 9.63 -19.82 -12.92
C LYS A 803 9.67 -20.58 -14.23
N SER A 804 8.52 -20.65 -14.91
CA SER A 804 8.39 -21.36 -16.20
C SER A 804 9.24 -20.75 -17.32
N SER A 805 9.48 -19.43 -17.29
CA SER A 805 10.40 -18.74 -18.21
C SER A 805 11.84 -19.26 -18.09
N ASP A 806 12.31 -19.34 -16.85
CA ASP A 806 13.71 -19.64 -16.51
C ASP A 806 13.97 -21.14 -16.79
N ALA A 807 12.97 -21.99 -16.56
CA ALA A 807 12.98 -23.40 -16.92
C ALA A 807 13.03 -23.65 -18.44
N ALA A 808 12.24 -22.92 -19.24
CA ALA A 808 12.22 -23.08 -20.70
C ALA A 808 13.58 -22.75 -21.36
N ALA A 809 14.32 -21.82 -20.77
CA ALA A 809 15.66 -21.42 -21.22
C ALA A 809 16.77 -22.42 -20.88
N LYS A 810 16.59 -23.34 -19.91
CA LYS A 810 17.63 -24.30 -19.50
C LYS A 810 17.95 -25.29 -20.61
N GLU A 811 19.23 -25.65 -20.72
CA GLU A 811 19.66 -26.84 -21.46
C GLU A 811 19.50 -28.06 -20.55
N ILE A 812 18.60 -28.96 -20.94
CA ILE A 812 18.32 -30.22 -20.26
C ILE A 812 18.19 -31.25 -21.38
N PRO A 813 18.81 -32.44 -21.30
CA PRO A 813 18.61 -33.49 -22.29
C PRO A 813 17.23 -34.14 -22.12
N ARG A 814 16.63 -34.58 -23.24
CA ARG A 814 15.36 -35.33 -23.20
C ARG A 814 15.67 -36.80 -22.93
N ILE A 815 14.90 -37.42 -22.04
CA ILE A 815 14.89 -38.87 -21.86
C ILE A 815 13.48 -39.41 -22.16
N THR A 816 13.41 -40.70 -22.47
CA THR A 816 12.16 -41.47 -22.61
C THR A 816 12.27 -42.66 -21.67
N VAL A 817 11.16 -43.00 -21.01
CA VAL A 817 11.15 -44.02 -19.96
C VAL A 817 10.22 -45.16 -20.34
N ASP A 818 10.83 -46.30 -20.70
CA ASP A 818 10.14 -47.59 -20.83
C ASP A 818 10.18 -48.38 -19.52
N GLU A 819 9.56 -49.56 -19.47
CA GLU A 819 9.52 -50.36 -18.24
C GLU A 819 10.92 -50.76 -17.73
N LYS A 820 11.82 -51.09 -18.65
CA LYS A 820 13.17 -51.57 -18.31
C LYS A 820 14.00 -50.45 -17.71
N SER A 821 14.02 -49.29 -18.36
CA SER A 821 14.70 -48.09 -17.88
C SER A 821 14.07 -47.52 -16.61
N PHE A 822 12.73 -47.56 -16.46
CA PHE A 822 12.05 -47.20 -15.21
C PHE A 822 12.52 -48.07 -14.05
N ARG A 823 12.42 -49.39 -14.19
CA ARG A 823 12.76 -50.34 -13.10
C ARG A 823 14.27 -50.27 -12.78
N TRP A 824 15.13 -50.13 -13.79
CA TRP A 824 16.56 -49.96 -13.59
C TRP A 824 16.91 -48.66 -12.85
N ALA A 825 16.40 -47.51 -13.31
CA ALA A 825 16.68 -46.22 -12.67
C ALA A 825 16.13 -46.12 -11.23
N LEU A 826 15.00 -46.78 -10.95
CA LEU A 826 14.48 -46.89 -9.59
C LEU A 826 15.34 -47.80 -8.71
N ASN A 827 15.90 -48.88 -9.27
CA ASN A 827 16.81 -49.79 -8.57
C ASN A 827 18.16 -49.12 -8.22
N GLU A 828 18.71 -48.32 -9.12
CA GLU A 828 19.94 -47.54 -8.89
C GLU A 828 19.75 -46.45 -7.81
N ASP A 829 18.55 -45.87 -7.71
CA ASP A 829 18.19 -44.92 -6.66
C ASP A 829 17.68 -45.64 -5.40
N ALA A 830 18.63 -46.07 -4.55
CA ALA A 830 18.33 -46.74 -3.28
C ALA A 830 17.35 -45.94 -2.39
N MET A 831 17.42 -44.61 -2.39
CA MET A 831 16.50 -43.74 -1.65
C MET A 831 15.08 -43.87 -2.19
N ALA A 832 14.90 -43.77 -3.50
CA ALA A 832 13.59 -43.86 -4.12
C ALA A 832 12.98 -45.27 -4.01
N SER A 833 13.79 -46.32 -4.21
CA SER A 833 13.39 -47.72 -3.99
C SER A 833 12.90 -47.96 -2.56
N GLU A 834 13.69 -47.56 -1.55
CA GLU A 834 13.30 -47.71 -0.15
C GLU A 834 12.05 -46.89 0.19
N LYS A 835 11.98 -45.61 -0.22
CA LYS A 835 10.91 -44.70 0.18
C LYS A 835 9.58 -44.95 -0.53
N LEU A 836 9.58 -45.44 -1.77
CA LEU A 836 8.37 -45.92 -2.43
C LEU A 836 7.80 -47.13 -1.68
N ALA A 837 8.63 -48.15 -1.43
CA ALA A 837 8.20 -49.37 -0.76
C ALA A 837 7.79 -49.12 0.71
N GLU A 838 8.51 -48.25 1.44
CA GLU A 838 8.15 -47.82 2.79
C GLU A 838 6.80 -47.07 2.79
N GLY A 839 6.59 -46.17 1.83
CA GLY A 839 5.34 -45.42 1.69
C GLY A 839 4.11 -46.32 1.50
N ILE A 840 4.20 -47.28 0.58
CA ILE A 840 3.13 -48.26 0.32
C ILE A 840 2.86 -49.10 1.58
N ARG A 841 3.90 -49.62 2.25
CA ARG A 841 3.75 -50.40 3.50
C ARG A 841 3.07 -49.60 4.61
N ASN A 842 3.43 -48.33 4.77
CA ASN A 842 2.87 -47.46 5.80
C ASN A 842 1.39 -47.15 5.52
N PHE A 843 1.01 -46.79 4.29
CA PHE A 843 -0.39 -46.57 3.94
C PHE A 843 -1.24 -47.84 4.06
N ALA A 844 -0.72 -49.01 3.68
CA ALA A 844 -1.41 -50.29 3.89
C ALA A 844 -1.55 -50.66 5.38
N LYS A 845 -0.61 -50.26 6.24
CA LYS A 845 -0.70 -50.44 7.70
C LYS A 845 -1.77 -49.53 8.32
N ASP A 846 -1.83 -48.27 7.89
CA ASP A 846 -2.83 -47.32 8.38
C ASP A 846 -4.23 -47.68 7.87
N ALA A 847 -4.36 -48.17 6.63
CA ALA A 847 -5.60 -48.74 6.10
C ALA A 847 -6.11 -49.91 6.96
N ARG A 848 -5.25 -50.88 7.30
CA ARG A 848 -5.62 -51.98 8.23
C ARG A 848 -6.03 -51.49 9.61
N THR A 849 -5.36 -50.47 10.13
CA THR A 849 -5.70 -49.88 11.44
C THR A 849 -7.06 -49.18 11.40
N LEU A 850 -7.43 -48.58 10.27
CA LEU A 850 -8.75 -47.99 10.04
C LEU A 850 -9.82 -49.07 9.82
N GLU A 851 -9.51 -50.14 9.09
CA GLU A 851 -10.35 -51.33 8.96
C GLU A 851 -10.69 -51.95 10.32
N ASP A 852 -9.71 -52.06 11.23
CA ASP A 852 -9.94 -52.59 12.58
C ASP A 852 -10.86 -51.70 13.43
N ILE A 853 -10.94 -50.39 13.14
CA ILE A 853 -11.89 -49.48 13.76
C ILE A 853 -13.28 -49.67 13.14
N VAL A 854 -13.37 -49.68 11.80
CA VAL A 854 -14.65 -49.87 11.08
C VAL A 854 -15.27 -51.24 11.39
N ARG A 855 -14.47 -52.31 11.44
CA ARG A 855 -14.92 -53.68 11.76
C ARG A 855 -15.51 -53.81 13.17
N LYS A 856 -15.13 -52.94 14.11
CA LYS A 856 -15.75 -52.89 15.47
C LYS A 856 -17.08 -52.14 15.51
N MET A 857 -17.47 -51.48 14.43
CA MET A 857 -18.70 -50.69 14.32
C MET A 857 -19.71 -51.26 13.29
N LEU A 858 -19.25 -52.18 12.43
CA LEU A 858 -20.08 -53.08 11.63
C LEU A 858 -20.70 -54.16 12.53
#